data_AF-A0A0K0ESY8-F1
#
_entry.id   AF-A0A0K0ESY8-F1
#
_cell.length_a   1.000
_cell.length_b   1.000
_cell.length_c   1.000
_cell.angle_alpha   90.00
_cell.angle_beta   90.00
_cell.angle_gamma   90.00
#
_symmetry.space_group_name_H-M   'P 1'
#
loop_
_entity.id
_entity.type
_entity.pdbx_description
1 polymer ?
#
loop_
_entity_poly.entity_id
_entity_poly.type
_entity_poly.pdbx_seq_one_letter_code
_entity_poly.pdbx_strand_id
1 'polypeptide(L)'
;MKSYYHSFLIYFFVTIKILLIINHYVIANDDIYEVRIHEDAEIGSKGTLNEALENELHKNKNCFGQFEIDDVDWLHFDSKRMMFIVNGQIPIASSLLPQGVLFLMCASNHMVNLPISIHVTRINRHQPTFSQNNYEFYVPLTMPVGSVIEQINVVDHDPIIYNSQLSLSILPSKYKEYFDIKKNGSFIVGKPLNNLQIHKSFTLQIIAMDYGSPQLFSTAKITIIPVTVSQPINIRVNYANSLYQIFEWDFPMYGTPTEFEIEVSYKNITLQKKNVSGTKTKTLFKLNLDNNNDYNFQVIAIDNQGESRSRLHKFKVQPSTISCQGLCGEGGKPMCYYNDYMRLEQYQDSDGLHCLCYHGYTSIQCDVKESCSEEVIDTPYGRMEWFKTIVNETTEVECPYSSDGDKIKRKCQWDSNKKIPKWEQISENDVCRKQSSVLIHLGVLANYAQKNGQTISGVEAIQRFLRSILKFPAFDSTKHYFDNQVATHVAHVLDILITRNSSDIKGNITLLSNSLQTYINQFVRKLPVTYKVTSNNNHIQFNTFEWIDDKLNHGTNVGKDCYLKIPSSYKNDIIRSICIKNTSYYDKNHLSLTILNVFSDHHTQLPIGHLAVIGIKKPNKDVNYTCGYLNPKTNEWSKNGLYIVNHYYPDDEFIYCETSHLGIFTLLPENYFDNKFFTITKFLNILPIITNATIIVCSLTLLILVYFQKVSDPAITFLLSFLILIHLLQIAIITIPDYENLQKYDNIIYITFQICLTSTAMLVAFINNTIYIQCSDINKNINDIANIPIRIIIIIIASIIFPGILGYITYETDIYILKNIISFNPQFRQFHWIFGITCLFPITVLLGIGTAFGVYAIFQSLYVKEKEKEDCKKECIYSNIILASLCSFCYILCFYLDFFLFLLRETSLYSIIYCFFQISLVLSIIFYVKFYFKIGSSKIKSSLQDDTVGKSYAMSHDRLLGTSSSEQYSPEIDHSSDNTSPPPISYTTTYGYTDSVNSSTSHKNNGTYRPGIDTIDLYSTQNTWKNCKRNSPLVSLV
;
A
#
# COMPACT_ATOMS: atom_id res chain seq x y z
N MET A 1 22.34 -23.05 66.40
CA MET A 1 23.45 -23.85 65.82
C MET A 1 23.93 -23.11 64.58
N LYS A 2 25.17 -22.64 64.40
CA LYS A 2 26.36 -22.49 65.27
C LYS A 2 26.94 -21.10 64.93
N SER A 3 27.48 -20.33 65.89
CA SER A 3 27.81 -18.91 65.70
C SER A 3 29.10 -18.51 66.46
N TYR A 4 29.92 -17.64 65.85
CA TYR A 4 30.87 -16.63 66.38
C TYR A 4 31.81 -16.87 67.61
N TYR A 5 32.85 -16.02 67.64
CA TYR A 5 33.72 -15.57 68.76
C TYR A 5 35.12 -16.22 69.05
N HIS A 6 36.16 -15.43 68.67
CA HIS A 6 37.42 -15.08 69.38
C HIS A 6 38.32 -16.12 70.08
N SER A 7 39.63 -16.09 69.74
CA SER A 7 40.68 -15.44 70.57
C SER A 7 42.07 -15.38 69.91
N PHE A 8 42.88 -14.39 70.30
CA PHE A 8 44.22 -14.08 69.77
C PHE A 8 45.35 -14.95 70.36
N LEU A 9 46.41 -15.19 69.59
CA LEU A 9 47.80 -15.37 70.08
C LEU A 9 48.78 -15.00 68.95
N ILE A 10 49.79 -14.17 69.25
CA ILE A 10 50.77 -13.63 68.29
C ILE A 10 52.17 -14.12 68.67
N TYR A 11 52.93 -14.60 67.67
CA TYR A 11 54.38 -14.79 67.76
C TYR A 11 55.05 -14.14 66.54
N PHE A 12 56.01 -13.24 66.78
CA PHE A 12 56.84 -12.61 65.75
C PHE A 12 58.15 -13.40 65.57
N PHE A 13 58.55 -13.64 64.32
CA PHE A 13 59.91 -14.07 63.96
C PHE A 13 60.59 -12.95 63.18
N VAL A 14 61.84 -12.64 63.54
CA VAL A 14 62.68 -11.61 62.90
C VAL A 14 63.81 -12.30 62.13
N THR A 15 64.00 -11.96 60.86
CA THR A 15 65.12 -12.44 60.03
C THR A 15 66.02 -11.28 59.62
N ILE A 16 67.27 -11.29 60.09
CA ILE A 16 68.31 -10.32 59.72
C ILE A 16 68.98 -10.78 58.42
N LYS A 17 69.18 -9.84 57.47
CA LYS A 17 70.07 -10.02 56.32
C LYS A 17 71.12 -8.91 56.29
N ILE A 18 72.38 -9.32 56.30
CA ILE A 18 73.55 -8.45 56.09
C ILE A 18 73.97 -8.59 54.62
N LEU A 19 74.28 -7.49 53.94
CA LEU A 19 74.98 -7.54 52.65
C LEU A 19 75.92 -6.33 52.47
N LEU A 20 76.98 -6.51 51.68
CA LEU A 20 78.18 -5.69 51.68
C LEU A 20 78.02 -4.26 51.14
N ILE A 21 78.85 -3.37 51.69
CA ILE A 21 79.17 -2.05 51.12
C ILE A 21 80.08 -2.23 49.91
N ILE A 22 79.72 -1.65 48.77
CA ILE A 22 80.62 -1.44 47.63
C ILE A 22 80.61 0.06 47.29
N ASN A 23 81.73 0.74 47.52
CA ASN A 23 81.91 2.12 47.12
C ASN A 23 82.03 2.22 45.59
N HIS A 24 81.08 2.90 44.93
CA HIS A 24 81.29 3.38 43.57
C HIS A 24 80.96 4.88 43.47
N TYR A 25 81.98 5.60 43.00
CA TYR A 25 82.00 7.03 42.74
C TYR A 25 81.42 7.29 41.35
N VAL A 26 80.47 8.23 41.24
CA VAL A 26 79.90 8.74 39.98
C VAL A 26 79.92 10.26 40.12
N ILE A 27 80.93 10.93 39.57
CA ILE A 27 80.99 11.46 38.19
C ILE A 27 79.86 12.48 37.94
N ALA A 28 80.27 13.71 37.68
CA ALA A 28 79.39 14.87 37.50
C ALA A 28 78.48 14.79 36.26
N ASN A 29 77.29 15.38 36.38
CA ASN A 29 76.45 15.83 35.28
C ASN A 29 75.86 17.19 35.72
N ASP A 30 75.87 18.19 34.82
CA ASP A 30 75.80 19.62 35.15
C ASP A 30 74.40 20.20 35.48
N ASP A 31 73.40 19.37 35.76
CA ASP A 31 72.01 19.82 35.96
C ASP A 31 71.73 20.20 37.43
N ILE A 32 71.97 21.47 37.77
CA ILE A 32 71.45 22.08 39.00
C ILE A 32 69.94 22.29 38.85
N TYR A 33 69.17 21.66 39.74
CA TYR A 33 67.72 21.78 39.79
C TYR A 33 67.30 23.10 40.47
N GLU A 34 66.13 23.65 40.13
CA GLU A 34 65.66 24.93 40.71
C GLU A 34 64.30 24.81 41.39
N VAL A 35 64.16 25.48 42.54
CA VAL A 35 62.90 25.71 43.25
C VAL A 35 62.69 27.22 43.40
N ARG A 36 61.51 27.73 43.01
CA ARG A 36 61.16 29.16 43.00
C ARG A 36 59.97 29.43 43.91
N ILE A 37 60.12 30.41 44.80
CA ILE A 37 59.11 30.81 45.79
C ILE A 37 59.03 32.34 45.78
N HIS A 38 57.82 32.91 45.73
CA HIS A 38 57.69 34.37 45.75
C HIS A 38 57.91 34.96 47.16
N GLU A 39 58.42 36.19 47.20
CA GLU A 39 58.71 36.94 48.43
C GLU A 39 57.51 37.06 49.39
N ASP A 40 56.29 37.18 48.84
CA ASP A 40 55.03 37.28 49.59
C ASP A 40 54.38 35.92 49.97
N ALA A 41 55.10 34.79 49.89
CA ALA A 41 54.49 33.47 50.04
C ALA A 41 54.17 33.12 51.51
N GLU A 42 52.88 32.88 51.79
CA GLU A 42 52.38 32.49 53.12
C GLU A 42 52.86 31.09 53.54
N ILE A 43 52.86 30.81 54.85
CA ILE A 43 53.16 29.47 55.40
C ILE A 43 52.16 28.45 54.81
N GLY A 44 52.69 27.37 54.23
CA GLY A 44 51.93 26.37 53.48
C GLY A 44 51.96 26.53 51.96
N SER A 45 52.53 27.63 51.43
CA SER A 45 52.67 27.85 49.98
C SER A 45 53.57 26.81 49.31
N LYS A 46 53.21 26.45 48.07
CA LYS A 46 53.97 25.52 47.20
C LYS A 46 55.17 26.22 46.56
N GLY A 47 56.34 25.60 46.64
CA GLY A 47 57.47 25.93 45.77
C GLY A 47 57.25 25.47 44.32
N THR A 48 57.46 26.36 43.37
CA THR A 48 57.43 26.06 41.93
C THR A 48 58.73 25.38 41.55
N LEU A 49 58.67 24.26 40.85
CA LEU A 49 59.84 23.49 40.41
C LEU A 49 60.21 23.92 38.99
N ASN A 50 61.49 23.87 38.61
CA ASN A 50 61.82 23.84 37.19
C ASN A 50 61.44 22.48 36.56
N GLU A 51 61.25 22.48 35.24
CA GLU A 51 60.83 21.30 34.47
C GLU A 51 61.74 20.08 34.66
N ALA A 52 63.06 20.30 34.81
CA ALA A 52 64.01 19.22 35.06
C ALA A 52 63.74 18.53 36.41
N LEU A 53 63.52 19.31 37.47
CA LEU A 53 63.23 18.79 38.81
C LEU A 53 61.87 18.10 38.84
N GLU A 54 60.85 18.71 38.25
CA GLU A 54 59.51 18.14 38.19
C GLU A 54 59.50 16.77 37.49
N ASN A 55 60.30 16.60 36.43
CA ASN A 55 60.47 15.32 35.73
C ASN A 55 61.17 14.25 36.60
N GLU A 56 62.28 14.58 37.28
CA GLU A 56 62.95 13.59 38.16
C GLU A 56 62.10 13.24 39.39
N LEU A 57 61.39 14.20 40.00
CA LEU A 57 60.41 13.88 41.05
C LEU A 57 59.27 13.01 40.51
N HIS A 58 58.80 13.23 39.27
CA HIS A 58 57.76 12.42 38.66
C HIS A 58 58.22 10.98 38.36
N LYS A 59 59.47 10.81 37.94
CA LYS A 59 60.12 9.50 37.69
C LYS A 59 60.33 8.73 38.99
N ASN A 60 60.67 9.42 40.08
CA ASN A 60 60.96 8.86 41.39
C ASN A 60 59.79 8.98 42.39
N LYS A 61 58.53 9.03 41.91
CA LYS A 61 57.31 9.18 42.72
C LYS A 61 57.10 8.16 43.84
N ASN A 62 57.76 7.01 43.76
CA ASN A 62 57.67 5.92 44.74
C ASN A 62 58.81 5.96 45.79
N CYS A 63 59.61 7.02 45.82
CA CYS A 63 60.78 7.16 46.66
C CYS A 63 60.50 8.14 47.81
N PHE A 64 61.05 7.87 48.99
CA PHE A 64 60.94 8.77 50.13
C PHE A 64 62.02 9.85 50.03
N GLY A 65 61.63 11.12 50.03
CA GLY A 65 62.56 12.25 49.94
C GLY A 65 62.95 12.86 51.29
N GLN A 66 64.24 13.13 51.47
CA GLN A 66 64.80 13.94 52.56
C GLN A 66 65.62 15.08 51.95
N PHE A 67 65.30 16.32 52.28
CA PHE A 67 66.01 17.50 51.81
C PHE A 67 66.97 17.98 52.89
N GLU A 68 68.25 18.12 52.55
CA GLU A 68 69.29 18.65 53.43
C GLU A 68 69.83 19.95 52.84
N ILE A 69 69.89 20.98 53.67
CA ILE A 69 70.38 22.30 53.30
C ILE A 69 70.89 23.00 54.56
N ASP A 70 72.04 23.66 54.45
CA ASP A 70 72.57 24.49 55.53
C ASP A 70 71.86 25.86 55.54
N ASP A 71 71.56 26.38 56.73
CA ASP A 71 70.98 27.71 56.99
C ASP A 71 69.59 28.03 56.33
N VAL A 72 68.74 27.02 56.06
CA VAL A 72 67.38 27.22 55.49
C VAL A 72 66.29 26.44 56.25
N ASP A 73 65.78 27.05 57.32
CA ASP A 73 64.73 26.48 58.19
C ASP A 73 63.30 26.65 57.63
N TRP A 74 63.12 27.63 56.75
CA TRP A 74 61.80 28.10 56.30
C TRP A 74 61.21 27.27 55.15
N LEU A 75 61.95 26.28 54.62
CA LEU A 75 61.54 25.44 53.50
C LEU A 75 61.60 23.95 53.85
N HIS A 76 60.50 23.23 53.64
CA HIS A 76 60.40 21.79 53.89
C HIS A 76 60.03 21.03 52.60
N PHE A 77 60.57 19.82 52.42
CA PHE A 77 60.15 18.91 51.35
C PHE A 77 59.14 17.88 51.88
N ASP A 78 57.88 17.98 51.44
CA ASP A 78 56.84 17.01 51.76
C ASP A 78 56.99 15.78 50.85
N SER A 79 57.59 14.71 51.39
CA SER A 79 57.82 13.44 50.70
C SER A 79 56.54 12.69 50.33
N LYS A 80 55.40 13.01 50.93
CA LYS A 80 54.08 12.45 50.57
C LYS A 80 53.49 13.13 49.34
N ARG A 81 53.80 14.40 49.13
CA ARG A 81 53.30 15.21 48.00
C ARG A 81 54.35 15.48 46.92
N MET A 82 55.61 15.09 47.14
CA MET A 82 56.76 15.33 46.24
C MET A 82 56.89 16.80 45.86
N MET A 83 56.85 17.68 46.87
CA MET A 83 56.85 19.13 46.68
C MET A 83 57.52 19.87 47.83
N PHE A 84 58.03 21.06 47.53
CA PHE A 84 58.54 22.00 48.52
C PHE A 84 57.38 22.85 49.09
N ILE A 85 57.38 23.05 50.40
CA ILE A 85 56.35 23.78 51.16
C ILE A 85 57.02 24.77 52.10
N VAL A 86 56.55 26.02 52.09
CA VAL A 86 56.99 27.07 53.03
C VAL A 86 56.53 26.72 54.45
N ASN A 87 57.47 26.62 55.39
CA ASN A 87 57.24 26.24 56.79
C ASN A 87 57.64 27.36 57.79
N GLY A 88 58.23 28.46 57.31
CA GLY A 88 58.67 29.59 58.13
C GLY A 88 58.63 30.91 57.35
N GLN A 89 59.07 31.99 57.99
CA GLN A 89 59.11 33.31 57.38
C GLN A 89 60.28 33.42 56.39
N ILE A 90 60.01 33.84 55.17
CA ILE A 90 61.01 33.95 54.10
C ILE A 90 61.93 35.16 54.38
N PRO A 91 63.26 34.99 54.31
CA PRO A 91 64.20 36.08 54.57
C PRO A 91 64.14 37.13 53.45
N ILE A 92 63.95 38.39 53.85
CA ILE A 92 63.92 39.53 52.94
C ILE A 92 65.36 39.88 52.55
N ALA A 93 65.68 39.69 51.26
CA ALA A 93 66.95 39.97 50.61
C ALA A 93 68.17 39.14 51.08
N SER A 94 68.44 38.03 50.38
CA SER A 94 69.78 37.42 50.31
C SER A 94 70.32 37.47 48.88
N SER A 95 71.55 37.96 48.71
CA SER A 95 72.28 37.90 47.42
C SER A 95 72.88 36.52 47.13
N LEU A 96 72.88 35.63 48.13
CA LEU A 96 73.16 34.21 47.94
C LEU A 96 71.87 33.46 47.58
N LEU A 97 72.00 32.61 46.56
CA LEU A 97 71.06 31.54 46.22
C LEU A 97 71.37 30.35 47.13
N PRO A 98 70.49 29.95 48.07
CA PRO A 98 70.73 28.79 48.91
C PRO A 98 70.76 27.52 48.05
N GLN A 99 71.72 26.64 48.31
CA GLN A 99 71.88 25.37 47.62
C GLN A 99 71.81 24.22 48.62
N GLY A 100 71.01 23.19 48.31
CA GLY A 100 70.85 21.99 49.11
C GLY A 100 70.81 20.73 48.25
N VAL A 101 70.68 19.56 48.90
CA VAL A 101 70.58 18.27 48.23
C VAL A 101 69.30 17.55 48.66
N LEU A 102 68.50 17.13 47.68
CA LEU A 102 67.36 16.23 47.91
C LEU A 102 67.81 14.79 47.68
N PHE A 103 67.75 14.00 48.75
CA PHE A 103 68.01 12.57 48.75
C PHE A 103 66.71 11.80 48.58
N LEU A 104 66.56 11.06 47.48
CA LEU A 104 65.41 10.20 47.22
C LEU A 104 65.78 8.74 47.46
N MET A 105 65.16 8.13 48.47
CA MET A 105 65.33 6.73 48.84
C MET A 105 64.22 5.88 48.22
N CYS A 106 64.57 5.13 47.16
CA CYS A 106 63.66 4.26 46.44
C CYS A 106 63.72 2.82 46.95
N ALA A 107 62.70 2.02 46.61
CA ALA A 107 62.75 0.57 46.81
C ALA A 107 63.98 -0.05 46.12
N SER A 108 64.50 -1.15 46.67
CA SER A 108 65.71 -1.86 46.20
C SER A 108 67.06 -1.16 46.46
N ASN A 109 67.17 -0.36 47.53
CA ASN A 109 68.38 0.40 47.89
C ASN A 109 68.89 1.37 46.80
N HIS A 110 68.00 1.81 45.91
CA HIS A 110 68.34 2.81 44.91
C HIS A 110 68.19 4.22 45.51
N MET A 111 69.29 4.96 45.57
CA MET A 111 69.34 6.34 46.08
C MET A 111 69.62 7.30 44.92
N VAL A 112 68.86 8.39 44.84
CA VAL A 112 69.08 9.48 43.87
C VAL A 112 69.36 10.77 44.62
N ASN A 113 70.45 11.45 44.27
CA ASN A 113 70.85 12.72 44.88
C ASN A 113 70.61 13.83 43.85
N LEU A 114 69.81 14.83 44.21
CA LEU A 114 69.44 15.94 43.33
C LEU A 114 69.95 17.26 43.94
N PRO A 115 70.97 17.94 43.35
CA PRO A 115 71.44 19.25 43.81
C PRO A 115 70.44 20.34 43.42
N ILE A 116 69.94 21.12 44.39
CA ILE A 116 68.84 22.08 44.22
C ILE A 116 69.29 23.48 44.63
N SER A 117 69.06 24.46 43.74
CA SER A 117 69.14 25.90 43.98
C SER A 117 67.76 26.45 44.33
N ILE A 118 67.67 27.29 45.36
CA ILE A 118 66.45 27.96 45.79
C ILE A 118 66.48 29.42 45.35
N HIS A 119 65.38 29.89 44.76
CA HIS A 119 65.22 31.24 44.24
C HIS A 119 64.02 31.91 44.91
N VAL A 120 64.27 33.03 45.60
CA VAL A 120 63.18 33.94 46.04
C VAL A 120 62.89 34.90 44.89
N THR A 121 61.67 34.88 44.37
CA THR A 121 61.25 35.67 43.20
C THR A 121 60.21 36.73 43.57
N ARG A 122 59.89 37.62 42.63
CA ARG A 122 58.64 38.40 42.72
C ARG A 122 57.43 37.50 42.47
N ILE A 123 56.28 37.92 42.97
CA ILE A 123 55.00 37.27 42.70
C ILE A 123 54.63 37.35 41.21
N ASN A 124 54.33 36.21 40.60
CA ASN A 124 53.84 36.10 39.22
C ASN A 124 52.44 36.74 39.09
N ARG A 125 52.18 37.42 37.98
CA ARG A 125 50.94 38.19 37.73
C ARG A 125 50.34 38.01 36.33
N HIS A 126 51.08 37.45 35.38
CA HIS A 126 50.57 37.15 34.05
C HIS A 126 50.39 35.64 33.94
N GLN A 127 49.28 35.25 33.32
CA GLN A 127 48.96 33.84 33.11
C GLN A 127 49.06 33.50 31.62
N PRO A 128 49.35 32.23 31.28
CA PRO A 128 49.32 31.77 29.89
C PRO A 128 47.95 32.04 29.26
N THR A 129 47.90 32.60 28.06
CA THR A 129 46.66 32.98 27.39
C THR A 129 46.53 32.29 26.03
N PHE A 130 45.46 31.49 25.87
CA PHE A 130 45.12 30.87 24.58
C PHE A 130 44.61 31.89 23.57
N SER A 131 44.90 31.68 22.28
CA SER A 131 44.34 32.53 21.21
C SER A 131 42.82 32.41 21.03
N GLN A 132 42.21 31.30 21.49
CA GLN A 132 40.76 31.06 21.47
C GLN A 132 40.34 30.25 22.71
N ASN A 133 39.15 30.53 23.26
CA ASN A 133 38.62 29.77 24.40
C ASN A 133 38.09 28.39 23.99
N ASN A 134 37.61 28.26 22.75
CA ASN A 134 37.09 27.04 22.15
C ASN A 134 37.69 26.88 20.74
N TYR A 135 38.25 25.71 20.46
CA TYR A 135 38.68 25.27 19.12
C TYR A 135 37.74 24.16 18.61
N GLU A 136 37.56 24.05 17.29
CA GLU A 136 36.76 23.00 16.64
C GLU A 136 37.52 22.42 15.45
N PHE A 137 37.65 21.09 15.40
CA PHE A 137 38.41 20.38 14.36
C PHE A 137 37.64 19.19 13.79
N TYR A 138 37.55 19.14 12.46
CA TYR A 138 37.05 17.99 11.69
C TYR A 138 38.25 17.09 11.38
N VAL A 139 38.37 15.96 12.07
CA VAL A 139 39.57 15.11 12.05
C VAL A 139 39.30 13.81 11.30
N PRO A 140 40.01 13.52 10.18
CA PRO A 140 39.82 12.30 9.42
C PRO A 140 40.20 11.04 10.22
N LEU A 141 39.38 9.99 10.18
CA LEU A 141 39.69 8.69 10.78
C LEU A 141 40.95 8.02 10.20
N THR A 142 41.31 8.39 8.96
CA THR A 142 42.49 7.92 8.22
C THR A 142 43.76 8.72 8.52
N MET A 143 43.70 9.75 9.37
CA MET A 143 44.85 10.61 9.64
C MET A 143 45.93 9.83 10.44
N PRO A 144 47.18 9.75 9.96
CA PRO A 144 48.19 8.87 10.53
C PRO A 144 48.68 9.33 11.90
N VAL A 145 49.07 8.39 12.77
CA VAL A 145 49.62 8.69 14.09
C VAL A 145 50.87 9.56 13.96
N GLY A 146 50.99 10.59 14.80
CA GLY A 146 52.06 11.59 14.78
C GLY A 146 51.83 12.77 13.83
N SER A 147 50.76 12.77 13.01
CA SER A 147 50.38 13.93 12.20
C SER A 147 49.83 15.08 13.06
N VAL A 148 50.04 16.32 12.59
CA VAL A 148 49.58 17.56 13.24
C VAL A 148 48.18 17.90 12.75
N ILE A 149 47.27 18.14 13.69
CA ILE A 149 45.89 18.61 13.45
C ILE A 149 45.89 20.13 13.25
N GLU A 150 46.50 20.87 14.19
CA GLU A 150 46.56 22.33 14.19
C GLU A 150 47.70 22.82 15.11
N GLN A 151 48.19 24.04 14.88
CA GLN A 151 49.13 24.71 15.77
C GLN A 151 48.37 25.57 16.80
N ILE A 152 48.28 25.13 18.06
CA ILE A 152 47.62 25.87 19.13
C ILE A 152 48.56 26.96 19.66
N ASN A 153 48.18 28.22 19.48
CA ASN A 153 48.97 29.36 19.92
C ASN A 153 48.59 29.77 21.36
N VAL A 154 49.59 29.83 22.23
CA VAL A 154 49.49 30.26 23.63
C VAL A 154 50.58 31.29 23.87
N VAL A 155 50.22 32.41 24.48
CA VAL A 155 51.14 33.51 24.77
C VAL A 155 51.06 33.84 26.24
N ASP A 156 52.21 33.90 26.90
CA ASP A 156 52.35 34.60 28.16
C ASP A 156 53.01 35.96 27.90
N HIS A 157 52.57 36.98 28.64
CA HIS A 157 53.06 38.35 28.53
C HIS A 157 54.00 38.75 29.68
N ASP A 158 54.36 37.82 30.58
CA ASP A 158 55.31 38.11 31.64
C ASP A 158 56.71 38.43 31.08
N PRO A 159 57.34 39.56 31.45
CA PRO A 159 58.65 39.96 30.93
C PRO A 159 59.79 39.05 31.40
N ILE A 160 59.55 38.16 32.37
CA ILE A 160 60.53 37.26 32.94
C ILE A 160 60.45 35.90 32.23
N ILE A 161 61.57 35.44 31.66
CA ILE A 161 61.62 34.24 30.80
C ILE A 161 61.08 32.98 31.49
N TYR A 162 61.32 32.81 32.79
CA TYR A 162 60.82 31.64 33.52
C TYR A 162 59.33 31.72 33.87
N ASN A 163 58.75 32.93 33.97
CA ASN A 163 57.30 33.13 34.10
C ASN A 163 56.61 32.94 32.74
N SER A 164 57.29 33.19 31.62
CA SER A 164 56.77 32.96 30.26
C SER A 164 57.13 31.58 29.68
N GLN A 165 57.78 30.71 30.45
CA GLN A 165 58.07 29.33 30.05
C GLN A 165 56.80 28.47 30.24
N LEU A 166 56.31 27.86 29.15
CA LEU A 166 55.02 27.17 29.12
C LEU A 166 55.13 25.65 29.25
N SER A 167 54.21 25.08 30.02
CA SER A 167 53.86 23.66 30.04
C SER A 167 52.45 23.47 29.47
N LEU A 168 52.34 22.71 28.38
CA LEU A 168 51.07 22.40 27.71
C LEU A 168 50.70 20.94 27.96
N SER A 169 49.45 20.68 28.35
CA SER A 169 48.96 19.31 28.47
C SER A 169 47.45 19.17 28.23
N ILE A 170 47.02 17.94 27.93
CA ILE A 170 45.60 17.58 27.80
C ILE A 170 45.13 17.03 29.16
N LEU A 171 44.06 17.63 29.70
CA LEU A 171 43.45 17.22 30.96
C LEU A 171 42.88 15.79 30.86
N PRO A 172 42.78 15.04 31.98
CA PRO A 172 42.25 13.68 31.99
C PRO A 172 40.86 13.59 31.33
N SER A 173 40.78 12.79 30.27
CA SER A 173 39.57 12.57 29.47
C SER A 173 39.58 11.14 28.94
N LYS A 174 38.39 10.56 28.74
CA LYS A 174 38.21 9.27 28.04
C LYS A 174 38.93 9.25 26.68
N TYR A 175 39.00 10.39 26.01
CA TYR A 175 39.58 10.52 24.68
C TYR A 175 41.04 11.00 24.68
N LYS A 176 41.66 11.21 25.86
CA LYS A 176 43.05 11.70 25.97
C LYS A 176 44.02 10.79 25.20
N GLU A 177 43.83 9.48 25.21
CA GLU A 177 44.76 8.54 24.58
C GLU A 177 44.87 8.65 23.04
N TYR A 178 43.94 9.34 22.38
CA TYR A 178 43.92 9.51 20.93
C TYR A 178 44.70 10.73 20.45
N PHE A 179 45.02 11.67 21.35
CA PHE A 179 45.57 12.98 21.01
C PHE A 179 46.68 13.37 21.97
N ASP A 180 47.64 14.16 21.50
CA ASP A 180 48.71 14.71 22.32
C ASP A 180 48.99 16.17 21.93
N ILE A 181 49.65 16.93 22.79
CA ILE A 181 50.03 18.31 22.52
C ILE A 181 51.52 18.50 22.77
N LYS A 182 52.25 18.85 21.73
CA LYS A 182 53.68 19.13 21.84
C LYS A 182 53.93 20.49 22.48
N LYS A 183 55.09 20.62 23.10
CA LYS A 183 55.58 21.82 23.80
C LYS A 183 55.61 23.10 22.95
N ASN A 184 55.67 22.95 21.62
CA ASN A 184 55.60 24.05 20.64
C ASN A 184 54.15 24.44 20.24
N GLY A 185 53.12 23.84 20.86
CA GLY A 185 51.72 24.04 20.53
C GLY A 185 51.14 23.12 19.46
N SER A 186 51.94 22.25 18.81
CA SER A 186 51.41 21.33 17.79
C SER A 186 50.50 20.27 18.43
N PHE A 187 49.21 20.31 18.12
CA PHE A 187 48.23 19.31 18.53
C PHE A 187 48.26 18.13 17.54
N ILE A 188 48.49 16.91 18.02
CA ILE A 188 48.81 15.74 17.20
C ILE A 188 47.93 14.51 17.49
N VAL A 189 47.89 13.56 16.56
CA VAL A 189 47.27 12.24 16.76
C VAL A 189 48.21 11.31 17.53
N GLY A 190 47.78 10.84 18.70
CA GLY A 190 48.53 9.93 19.57
C GLY A 190 48.25 8.44 19.37
N LYS A 191 47.06 8.06 18.88
CA LYS A 191 46.68 6.68 18.55
C LYS A 191 45.81 6.61 17.28
N PRO A 192 45.72 5.44 16.62
CA PRO A 192 44.82 5.24 15.49
C PRO A 192 43.38 5.62 15.83
N LEU A 193 42.77 6.48 15.01
CA LEU A 193 41.46 7.07 15.26
C LEU A 193 40.29 6.14 14.92
N ASN A 194 40.57 4.99 14.29
CA ASN A 194 39.64 4.01 13.71
C ASN A 194 38.50 3.56 14.63
N ASN A 195 38.69 3.66 15.96
CA ASN A 195 37.72 3.23 16.98
C ASN A 195 36.75 4.34 17.42
N LEU A 196 36.91 5.57 16.91
CA LEU A 196 36.01 6.70 17.20
C LEU A 196 34.74 6.63 16.34
N GLN A 197 33.61 7.07 16.89
CA GLN A 197 32.36 7.14 16.12
C GLN A 197 32.37 8.36 15.18
N ILE A 198 32.14 8.10 13.90
CA ILE A 198 31.97 9.11 12.84
C ILE A 198 30.86 10.09 13.22
N HIS A 199 31.08 11.39 12.97
CA HIS A 199 30.23 12.54 13.29
C HIS A 199 29.78 12.71 14.74
N LYS A 200 30.28 11.89 15.67
CA LYS A 200 30.00 12.06 17.09
C LYS A 200 31.03 12.99 17.72
N SER A 201 30.65 14.25 17.88
CA SER A 201 31.51 15.24 18.51
C SER A 201 31.84 14.87 19.95
N PHE A 202 33.07 15.15 20.37
CA PHE A 202 33.50 15.07 21.76
C PHE A 202 34.45 16.21 22.10
N THR A 203 34.51 16.57 23.38
CA THR A 203 35.35 17.67 23.87
C THR A 203 36.52 17.16 24.71
N LEU A 204 37.68 17.75 24.46
CA LEU A 204 38.87 17.71 25.29
C LEU A 204 39.04 19.08 25.95
N GLN A 205 39.80 19.13 27.05
CA GLN A 205 40.31 20.38 27.59
C GLN A 205 41.83 20.33 27.58
N ILE A 206 42.43 21.42 27.13
CA ILE A 206 43.87 21.69 27.23
C ILE A 206 44.10 22.68 28.36
N ILE A 207 45.21 22.53 29.05
CA ILE A 207 45.70 23.44 30.09
C ILE A 207 47.08 23.94 29.70
N ALA A 208 47.29 25.24 29.87
CA ALA A 208 48.58 25.89 29.78
C ALA A 208 48.95 26.39 31.18
N MET A 209 50.14 26.03 31.66
CA MET A 209 50.67 26.41 32.97
C MET A 209 52.05 27.05 32.79
N ASP A 210 52.37 28.04 33.61
CA ASP A 210 53.71 28.62 33.67
C ASP A 210 54.62 27.95 34.73
N TYR A 211 55.88 28.40 34.79
CA TYR A 211 56.83 28.08 35.86
C TYR A 211 57.16 29.29 36.75
N GLY A 212 56.20 30.22 36.89
CA GLY A 212 56.26 31.33 37.83
C GLY A 212 55.85 30.93 39.26
N SER A 213 56.02 31.85 40.21
CA SER A 213 55.60 31.64 41.61
C SER A 213 54.62 32.74 42.05
N PRO A 214 53.36 32.41 42.40
CA PRO A 214 52.71 31.11 42.22
C PRO A 214 52.57 30.74 40.73
N GLN A 215 52.42 29.45 40.43
CA GLN A 215 52.11 29.01 39.06
C GLN A 215 50.71 29.48 38.67
N LEU A 216 50.58 30.17 37.54
CA LEU A 216 49.29 30.53 36.97
C LEU A 216 48.98 29.63 35.77
N PHE A 217 47.69 29.52 35.44
CA PHE A 217 47.22 28.63 34.38
C PHE A 217 45.95 29.13 33.71
N SER A 218 45.73 28.68 32.48
CA SER A 218 44.44 28.83 31.80
C SER A 218 44.04 27.53 31.11
N THR A 219 42.77 27.45 30.70
CA THR A 219 42.23 26.28 30.00
C THR A 219 41.42 26.68 28.78
N ALA A 220 41.56 25.94 27.68
CA ALA A 220 40.70 26.05 26.51
C ALA A 220 40.04 24.70 26.19
N LYS A 221 38.91 24.72 25.49
CA LYS A 221 38.23 23.51 24.99
C LYS A 221 38.64 23.22 23.57
N ILE A 222 38.83 21.94 23.24
CA ILE A 222 38.93 21.45 21.86
C ILE A 222 37.73 20.55 21.60
N THR A 223 36.93 20.88 20.58
CA THR A 223 35.87 20.02 20.07
C THR A 223 36.40 19.26 18.85
N ILE A 224 36.30 17.94 18.87
CA ILE A 224 36.72 17.08 17.75
C ILE A 224 35.50 16.40 17.17
N ILE A 225 35.40 16.46 15.84
CA ILE A 225 34.36 15.81 15.03
C ILE A 225 35.08 14.79 14.13
N PRO A 226 34.98 13.48 14.42
CA PRO A 226 35.59 12.45 13.58
C PRO A 226 34.87 12.40 12.23
N VAL A 227 35.63 12.49 11.13
CA VAL A 227 35.10 12.46 9.75
C VAL A 227 35.82 11.43 8.89
N THR A 228 35.26 11.14 7.74
CA THR A 228 35.76 10.14 6.78
C THR A 228 36.50 10.78 5.62
N VAL A 229 36.04 11.96 5.20
CA VAL A 229 36.67 12.86 4.22
C VAL A 229 37.05 14.17 4.90
N SER A 230 38.23 14.73 4.63
CA SER A 230 38.64 16.03 5.15
C SER A 230 37.93 17.19 4.43
N GLN A 231 38.01 18.41 4.99
CA GLN A 231 37.59 19.61 4.24
C GLN A 231 38.38 19.76 2.90
N PRO A 232 37.81 20.40 1.87
CA PRO A 232 38.54 20.78 0.66
C PRO A 232 39.64 21.81 0.96
N ILE A 233 40.68 21.85 0.14
CA ILE A 233 41.84 22.76 0.29
C ILE A 233 41.96 23.73 -0.90
N ASN A 234 42.78 24.77 -0.76
CA ASN A 234 43.07 25.78 -1.80
C ASN A 234 41.83 26.40 -2.49
N ILE A 235 40.78 26.61 -1.70
CA ILE A 235 39.49 27.17 -2.13
C ILE A 235 39.67 28.62 -2.58
N ARG A 236 39.23 28.94 -3.80
CA ARG A 236 39.45 30.23 -4.45
C ARG A 236 38.32 30.62 -5.40
N VAL A 237 38.17 31.93 -5.61
CA VAL A 237 37.33 32.47 -6.69
C VAL A 237 38.24 32.72 -7.88
N ASN A 238 37.97 32.05 -9.00
CA ASN A 238 38.72 32.28 -10.24
C ASN A 238 38.32 33.62 -10.86
N TYR A 239 37.00 33.82 -11.02
CA TYR A 239 36.42 35.06 -11.51
C TYR A 239 34.97 35.19 -11.06
N ALA A 240 34.52 36.41 -10.72
CA ALA A 240 33.14 36.69 -10.33
C ALA A 240 32.72 38.09 -10.79
N ASN A 241 31.75 38.15 -11.70
CA ASN A 241 31.08 39.39 -12.09
C ASN A 241 29.59 39.37 -11.69
N SER A 242 28.85 40.41 -12.09
CA SER A 242 27.44 40.58 -11.73
C SER A 242 26.48 39.62 -12.45
N LEU A 243 26.97 38.75 -13.34
CA LEU A 243 26.17 37.79 -14.13
C LEU A 243 26.58 36.33 -13.89
N TYR A 244 27.86 36.07 -13.59
CA TYR A 244 28.39 34.72 -13.37
C TYR A 244 29.62 34.69 -12.45
N GLN A 245 29.83 33.54 -11.82
CA GLN A 245 30.88 33.30 -10.83
C GLN A 245 31.47 31.90 -11.02
N ILE A 246 32.79 31.78 -10.89
CA ILE A 246 33.53 30.53 -11.06
C ILE A 246 34.37 30.28 -9.80
N PHE A 247 34.08 29.16 -9.15
CA PHE A 247 34.73 28.72 -7.92
C PHE A 247 35.59 27.48 -8.18
N GLU A 248 36.73 27.41 -7.51
CA GLU A 248 37.70 26.31 -7.60
C GLU A 248 38.16 25.87 -6.22
N TRP A 249 38.49 24.59 -6.10
CA TRP A 249 39.03 23.96 -4.89
C TRP A 249 39.85 22.75 -5.29
N ASP A 250 40.85 22.42 -4.47
CA ASP A 250 41.64 21.20 -4.63
C ASP A 250 41.01 20.08 -3.79
N PHE A 251 41.29 18.82 -4.15
CA PHE A 251 40.71 17.65 -3.47
C PHE A 251 41.10 17.58 -1.97
N PRO A 252 40.22 17.03 -1.10
CA PRO A 252 40.55 16.72 0.28
C PRO A 252 41.87 15.93 0.41
N MET A 253 42.70 16.26 1.42
CA MET A 253 43.93 15.52 1.70
C MET A 253 43.68 14.08 2.17
N TYR A 254 42.51 13.83 2.76
CA TYR A 254 42.12 12.52 3.30
C TYR A 254 40.70 12.16 2.86
N GLY A 255 40.52 10.92 2.42
CA GLY A 255 39.24 10.40 1.92
C GLY A 255 38.87 10.86 0.50
N THR A 256 37.83 10.27 -0.06
CA THR A 256 37.33 10.57 -1.42
C THR A 256 35.85 10.96 -1.36
N PRO A 257 35.48 12.23 -1.63
CA PRO A 257 34.08 12.64 -1.63
C PRO A 257 33.32 12.03 -2.82
N THR A 258 32.04 11.74 -2.61
CA THR A 258 31.11 11.36 -3.69
C THR A 258 30.56 12.58 -4.41
N GLU A 259 30.33 13.67 -3.67
CA GLU A 259 29.93 14.97 -4.23
C GLU A 259 30.52 16.14 -3.44
N PHE A 260 30.51 17.31 -4.06
CA PHE A 260 30.73 18.60 -3.42
C PHE A 260 29.45 19.43 -3.49
N GLU A 261 28.98 19.96 -2.36
CA GLU A 261 27.98 21.02 -2.35
C GLU A 261 28.69 22.38 -2.25
N ILE A 262 28.40 23.27 -3.20
CA ILE A 262 28.89 24.65 -3.19
C ILE A 262 27.72 25.55 -2.82
N GLU A 263 27.91 26.34 -1.76
CA GLU A 263 26.87 27.18 -1.17
C GLU A 263 27.31 28.65 -1.24
N VAL A 264 26.56 29.48 -1.96
CA VAL A 264 26.76 30.94 -2.03
C VAL A 264 25.74 31.63 -1.14
N SER A 265 26.20 32.53 -0.27
CA SER A 265 25.36 33.22 0.71
C SER A 265 25.65 34.72 0.84
N TYR A 266 24.64 35.46 1.31
CA TYR A 266 24.71 36.89 1.64
C TYR A 266 24.07 37.10 3.02
N LYS A 267 24.79 37.72 3.96
CA LYS A 267 24.31 37.94 5.35
C LYS A 267 23.73 36.67 6.00
N ASN A 268 24.39 35.53 5.81
CA ASN A 268 23.98 34.19 6.25
C ASN A 268 22.68 33.64 5.61
N ILE A 269 22.16 34.29 4.57
CA ILE A 269 21.05 33.78 3.73
C ILE A 269 21.65 33.10 2.51
N THR A 270 21.28 31.84 2.28
CA THR A 270 21.62 31.08 1.07
C THR A 270 20.98 31.69 -0.17
N LEU A 271 21.80 32.08 -1.15
CA LEU A 271 21.35 32.55 -2.46
C LEU A 271 21.18 31.39 -3.43
N GLN A 272 22.15 30.48 -3.47
CA GLN A 272 22.09 29.26 -4.29
C GLN A 272 23.01 28.18 -3.73
N LYS A 273 22.56 26.93 -3.84
CA LYS A 273 23.34 25.71 -3.64
C LYS A 273 23.48 24.99 -4.97
N LYS A 274 24.62 24.32 -5.20
CA LYS A 274 24.87 23.49 -6.38
C LYS A 274 25.70 22.27 -6.03
N ASN A 275 25.17 21.08 -6.30
CA ASN A 275 25.88 19.83 -6.13
C ASN A 275 26.72 19.54 -7.38
N VAL A 276 27.91 18.98 -7.16
CA VAL A 276 28.93 18.73 -8.18
C VAL A 276 29.57 17.38 -7.89
N SER A 277 29.77 16.55 -8.93
CA SER A 277 30.45 15.25 -8.79
C SER A 277 31.76 15.36 -8.01
N GLY A 278 32.04 14.42 -7.11
CA GLY A 278 33.29 14.35 -6.34
C GLY A 278 34.56 14.22 -7.18
N THR A 279 34.45 14.03 -8.50
CA THR A 279 35.54 14.06 -9.48
C THR A 279 35.84 15.46 -10.06
N LYS A 280 35.01 16.47 -9.81
CA LYS A 280 35.16 17.84 -10.34
C LYS A 280 35.66 18.80 -9.25
N THR A 281 36.59 19.67 -9.61
CA THR A 281 37.28 20.66 -8.75
C THR A 281 36.91 22.12 -9.05
N LYS A 282 36.03 22.35 -10.04
CA LYS A 282 35.58 23.68 -10.46
C LYS A 282 34.12 23.69 -10.85
N THR A 283 33.43 24.82 -10.67
CA THR A 283 32.01 24.96 -11.02
C THR A 283 31.60 26.39 -11.40
N LEU A 284 30.65 26.49 -12.32
CA LEU A 284 30.02 27.75 -12.76
C LEU A 284 28.69 28.01 -12.06
N PHE A 285 28.51 29.24 -11.58
CA PHE A 285 27.24 29.82 -11.14
C PHE A 285 26.84 30.96 -12.10
N LYS A 286 25.54 31.16 -12.33
CA LYS A 286 24.97 32.25 -13.15
C LYS A 286 24.04 33.13 -12.29
N LEU A 287 24.57 33.70 -11.21
CA LEU A 287 23.81 34.56 -10.29
C LEU A 287 23.91 36.03 -10.72
N ASN A 288 22.77 36.74 -10.70
CA ASN A 288 22.76 38.19 -10.73
C ASN A 288 23.17 38.72 -9.35
N LEU A 289 24.43 39.15 -9.20
CA LEU A 289 24.98 39.67 -7.95
C LEU A 289 25.26 41.17 -8.06
N ASP A 290 24.91 41.89 -7.00
CA ASP A 290 25.06 43.33 -6.90
C ASP A 290 26.48 43.74 -6.46
N ASN A 291 27.04 44.79 -7.06
CA ASN A 291 28.48 45.11 -6.99
C ASN A 291 28.96 45.56 -5.60
N ASN A 292 28.08 46.12 -4.78
CA ASN A 292 28.44 46.77 -3.51
C ASN A 292 28.47 45.82 -2.30
N ASN A 293 28.12 44.55 -2.48
CA ASN A 293 27.92 43.60 -1.39
C ASN A 293 29.11 42.64 -1.21
N ASP A 294 29.40 42.32 0.04
CA ASP A 294 30.24 41.16 0.42
C ASP A 294 29.39 39.90 0.40
N TYR A 295 29.79 38.92 -0.42
CA TYR A 295 29.21 37.59 -0.47
C TYR A 295 30.16 36.58 0.17
N ASN A 296 29.62 35.48 0.69
CA ASN A 296 30.40 34.34 1.14
C ASN A 296 30.14 33.15 0.22
N PHE A 297 31.13 32.28 0.06
CA PHE A 297 30.90 30.92 -0.41
C PHE A 297 31.61 29.90 0.49
N GLN A 298 31.11 28.66 0.50
CA GLN A 298 31.76 27.52 1.12
C GLN A 298 31.65 26.30 0.20
N VAL A 299 32.62 25.40 0.31
CA VAL A 299 32.63 24.11 -0.39
C VAL A 299 32.56 23.00 0.66
N ILE A 300 31.61 22.09 0.48
CA ILE A 300 31.32 21.03 1.42
C ILE A 300 31.64 19.71 0.72
N ALA A 301 32.58 18.95 1.25
CA ALA A 301 32.88 17.60 0.77
C ALA A 301 31.89 16.61 1.40
N ILE A 302 31.19 15.81 0.60
CA ILE A 302 30.16 14.88 1.05
C ILE A 302 30.55 13.46 0.63
N ASP A 303 30.35 12.48 1.51
CA ASP A 303 30.46 11.06 1.21
C ASP A 303 29.27 10.26 1.78
N ASN A 304 29.30 8.93 1.63
CA ASN A 304 28.24 8.03 2.10
C ASN A 304 28.06 8.02 3.64
N GLN A 305 28.97 8.62 4.39
CA GLN A 305 29.04 8.57 5.85
C GLN A 305 28.94 9.96 6.48
N GLY A 306 29.00 11.05 5.71
CA GLY A 306 29.25 12.38 6.26
C GLY A 306 29.30 13.58 5.32
N GLU A 307 29.38 14.77 5.95
CA GLU A 307 29.76 16.03 5.30
C GLU A 307 30.89 16.75 6.07
N SER A 308 31.82 17.34 5.33
CA SER A 308 32.97 18.10 5.83
C SER A 308 33.00 19.50 5.19
N ARG A 309 32.62 20.51 5.97
CA ARG A 309 32.46 21.90 5.53
C ARG A 309 33.79 22.65 5.54
N SER A 310 34.06 23.44 4.50
CA SER A 310 35.15 24.41 4.52
C SER A 310 34.82 25.63 5.41
N ARG A 311 35.85 26.40 5.76
CA ARG A 311 35.65 27.79 6.23
C ARG A 311 34.95 28.63 5.15
N LEU A 312 34.15 29.61 5.58
CA LEU A 312 33.48 30.58 4.70
C LEU A 312 34.51 31.53 4.06
N HIS A 313 34.51 31.60 2.73
CA HIS A 313 35.39 32.46 1.95
C HIS A 313 34.61 33.68 1.44
N LYS A 314 35.09 34.88 1.76
CA LYS A 314 34.49 36.14 1.32
C LYS A 314 34.92 36.52 -0.09
N PHE A 315 34.00 37.03 -0.89
CA PHE A 315 34.29 37.59 -2.21
C PHE A 315 33.40 38.80 -2.53
N LYS A 316 33.93 39.65 -3.41
CA LYS A 316 33.19 40.76 -4.03
C LYS A 316 33.09 40.52 -5.53
N VAL A 317 32.05 41.10 -6.12
CA VAL A 317 31.88 41.16 -7.57
C VAL A 317 32.94 42.10 -8.16
N GLN A 318 33.71 41.63 -9.15
CA GLN A 318 34.66 42.48 -9.87
C GLN A 318 33.94 43.30 -10.96
N PRO A 319 34.21 44.62 -11.04
CA PRO A 319 33.63 45.48 -12.09
C PRO A 319 34.30 45.28 -13.46
N SER A 320 35.51 44.71 -13.49
CA SER A 320 36.29 44.49 -14.71
C SER A 320 35.77 43.28 -15.50
N THR A 321 35.24 43.51 -16.70
CA THR A 321 34.88 42.45 -17.65
C THR A 321 36.12 41.89 -18.33
N ILE A 322 36.41 40.60 -18.14
CA ILE A 322 37.44 39.89 -18.91
C ILE A 322 36.91 39.46 -20.28
N SER A 323 37.83 39.28 -21.23
CA SER A 323 37.55 38.88 -22.62
C SER A 323 38.57 37.83 -23.07
N CYS A 324 38.10 36.85 -23.82
CA CYS A 324 38.86 35.71 -24.32
C CYS A 324 38.34 35.33 -25.71
N GLN A 325 39.14 34.61 -26.50
CA GLN A 325 38.66 33.98 -27.73
C GLN A 325 37.84 32.74 -27.37
N GLY A 326 36.74 32.51 -28.09
CA GLY A 326 35.83 31.41 -27.85
C GLY A 326 34.77 31.31 -28.95
N LEU A 327 34.03 30.20 -28.95
CA LEU A 327 32.97 29.91 -29.91
C LEU A 327 31.60 30.05 -29.22
N CYS A 328 30.77 30.92 -29.77
CA CYS A 328 29.37 31.13 -29.41
C CYS A 328 28.57 31.36 -30.71
N GLY A 329 27.26 31.11 -30.67
CA GLY A 329 26.34 31.53 -31.72
C GLY A 329 26.22 33.06 -31.80
N GLU A 330 25.57 33.55 -32.86
CA GLU A 330 25.37 34.99 -33.14
C GLU A 330 24.79 35.76 -31.93
N GLY A 331 24.05 35.07 -31.07
CA GLY A 331 23.38 35.59 -29.90
C GLY A 331 24.19 35.71 -28.62
N GLY A 332 25.51 35.51 -28.61
CA GLY A 332 26.26 35.53 -27.34
C GLY A 332 27.76 35.82 -27.41
N LYS A 333 28.36 35.96 -26.22
CA LYS A 333 29.80 36.16 -25.99
C LYS A 333 30.37 35.07 -25.07
N PRO A 334 31.65 34.66 -25.22
CA PRO A 334 32.21 33.58 -24.40
C PRO A 334 32.29 33.96 -22.92
N MET A 335 32.05 32.99 -22.04
CA MET A 335 32.25 33.13 -20.59
C MET A 335 33.69 32.77 -20.25
N CYS A 336 34.50 33.74 -19.87
CA CYS A 336 35.94 33.55 -19.70
C CYS A 336 36.34 33.22 -18.25
N TYR A 337 37.45 32.50 -18.09
CA TYR A 337 38.10 32.18 -16.82
C TYR A 337 39.62 32.04 -17.00
N TYR A 338 40.38 31.99 -15.90
CA TYR A 338 41.82 31.69 -15.92
C TYR A 338 42.06 30.19 -15.81
N ASN A 339 42.84 29.60 -16.71
CA ASN A 339 43.26 28.20 -16.58
C ASN A 339 44.42 28.01 -15.59
N ASP A 340 44.86 26.76 -15.40
CA ASP A 340 45.96 26.38 -14.50
C ASP A 340 47.30 27.08 -14.83
N TYR A 341 47.44 27.61 -16.05
CA TYR A 341 48.60 28.38 -16.54
C TYR A 341 48.37 29.90 -16.53
N MET A 342 47.35 30.38 -15.82
CA MET A 342 46.93 31.79 -15.74
C MET A 342 46.59 32.43 -17.10
N ARG A 343 46.16 31.64 -18.09
CA ARG A 343 45.70 32.11 -19.41
C ARG A 343 44.19 32.21 -19.46
N LEU A 344 43.69 33.21 -20.20
CA LEU A 344 42.26 33.45 -20.39
C LEU A 344 41.69 32.51 -21.46
N GLU A 345 40.77 31.65 -21.06
CA GLU A 345 40.10 30.67 -21.92
C GLU A 345 38.58 30.69 -21.71
N GLN A 346 37.80 30.16 -22.66
CA GLN A 346 36.36 29.99 -22.51
C GLN A 346 36.07 28.84 -21.52
N TYR A 347 35.13 29.04 -20.61
CA TYR A 347 34.69 28.02 -19.67
C TYR A 347 34.01 26.87 -20.40
N GLN A 348 34.49 25.66 -20.14
CA GLN A 348 33.96 24.42 -20.69
C GLN A 348 33.70 23.42 -19.56
N ASP A 349 32.55 22.75 -19.61
CA ASP A 349 32.22 21.61 -18.76
C ASP A 349 31.63 20.44 -19.58
N SER A 350 30.91 19.54 -18.92
CA SER A 350 30.27 18.37 -19.55
C SER A 350 29.21 18.74 -20.58
N ASP A 351 28.66 19.94 -20.49
CA ASP A 351 27.50 20.38 -21.28
C ASP A 351 27.96 21.26 -22.47
N GLY A 352 29.27 21.54 -22.56
CA GLY A 352 29.91 22.21 -23.68
C GLY A 352 30.60 23.53 -23.32
N LEU A 353 30.75 24.38 -24.34
CA LEU A 353 31.36 25.72 -24.26
C LEU A 353 30.33 26.75 -23.82
N HIS A 354 30.52 27.38 -22.66
CA HIS A 354 29.53 28.30 -22.09
C HIS A 354 29.62 29.71 -22.65
N CYS A 355 28.44 30.27 -22.96
CA CYS A 355 28.25 31.61 -23.49
C CYS A 355 27.27 32.43 -22.64
N LEU A 356 27.43 33.75 -22.74
CA LEU A 356 26.61 34.80 -22.16
C LEU A 356 25.69 35.35 -23.25
N CYS A 357 24.41 35.00 -23.21
CA CYS A 357 23.47 35.32 -24.28
C CYS A 357 22.92 36.75 -24.19
N TYR A 358 22.70 37.37 -25.35
CA TYR A 358 21.95 38.60 -25.51
C TYR A 358 20.45 38.37 -25.30
N HIS A 359 19.71 39.46 -25.08
CA HIS A 359 18.25 39.41 -24.97
C HIS A 359 17.60 38.79 -26.21
N GLY A 360 16.67 37.85 -26.00
CA GLY A 360 16.05 37.07 -27.07
C GLY A 360 16.82 35.83 -27.54
N TYR A 361 17.96 35.48 -26.92
CA TYR A 361 18.70 34.25 -27.19
C TYR A 361 18.85 33.36 -25.95
N THR A 362 18.79 32.05 -26.15
CA THR A 362 18.93 31.00 -25.13
C THR A 362 19.81 29.84 -25.66
N SER A 363 19.93 28.76 -24.88
CA SER A 363 20.96 27.70 -24.95
C SER A 363 22.30 28.05 -24.26
N ILE A 364 23.19 27.05 -24.16
CA ILE A 364 24.54 27.16 -23.62
C ILE A 364 25.46 27.95 -24.58
N GLN A 365 25.23 27.83 -25.89
CA GLN A 365 26.00 28.48 -26.95
C GLN A 365 25.34 29.74 -27.51
N CYS A 366 24.09 30.06 -27.13
CA CYS A 366 23.33 31.22 -27.61
C CYS A 366 22.97 31.18 -29.11
N ASP A 367 22.69 29.98 -29.61
CA ASP A 367 22.23 29.68 -30.97
C ASP A 367 20.70 29.62 -31.11
N VAL A 368 19.97 29.40 -30.01
CA VAL A 368 18.50 29.35 -30.00
C VAL A 368 17.92 30.75 -29.85
N LYS A 369 17.00 31.14 -30.73
CA LYS A 369 16.23 32.40 -30.64
C LYS A 369 14.90 32.15 -29.94
N GLU A 370 14.56 33.02 -29.00
CA GLU A 370 13.26 33.02 -28.32
C GLU A 370 12.12 33.41 -29.27
N SER A 371 10.91 32.97 -28.94
CA SER A 371 9.74 33.10 -29.81
C SER A 371 8.46 33.32 -29.01
N CYS A 372 7.55 34.12 -29.56
CA CYS A 372 6.21 34.27 -29.02
C CYS A 372 5.45 32.96 -29.22
N SER A 373 4.76 32.49 -28.18
CA SER A 373 3.90 31.31 -28.23
C SER A 373 2.72 31.53 -29.17
N GLU A 374 2.16 30.43 -29.67
CA GLU A 374 0.89 30.45 -30.41
C GLU A 374 -0.23 31.12 -29.60
N GLU A 375 -1.07 31.90 -30.28
CA GLU A 375 -2.18 32.64 -29.64
C GLU A 375 -3.42 32.60 -30.55
N VAL A 376 -4.56 32.17 -30.00
CA VAL A 376 -5.84 32.13 -30.71
C VAL A 376 -6.74 33.25 -30.19
N ILE A 377 -7.20 34.12 -31.10
CA ILE A 377 -8.04 35.27 -30.77
C ILE A 377 -9.39 35.14 -31.49
N ASP A 378 -10.47 35.05 -30.73
CA ASP A 378 -11.84 35.04 -31.26
C ASP A 378 -12.33 36.48 -31.46
N THR A 379 -12.43 36.95 -32.71
CA THR A 379 -12.94 38.28 -33.06
C THR A 379 -14.42 38.24 -33.48
N PRO A 380 -15.14 39.38 -33.53
CA PRO A 380 -16.51 39.43 -34.09
C PRO A 380 -16.61 39.00 -35.56
N TYR A 381 -15.47 38.92 -36.26
CA TYR A 381 -15.33 38.56 -37.67
C TYR A 381 -14.90 37.09 -37.84
N GLY A 382 -14.55 36.38 -36.77
CA GLY A 382 -14.09 34.99 -36.81
C GLY A 382 -12.86 34.75 -35.93
N ARG A 383 -12.45 33.49 -35.85
CA ARG A 383 -11.24 33.06 -35.15
C ARG A 383 -10.00 33.38 -35.98
N MET A 384 -8.98 33.95 -35.34
CA MET A 384 -7.66 34.18 -35.91
C MET A 384 -6.62 33.41 -35.10
N GLU A 385 -5.76 32.65 -35.77
CA GLU A 385 -4.76 31.77 -35.16
C GLU A 385 -3.35 32.29 -35.49
N TRP A 386 -2.64 32.79 -34.47
CA TRP A 386 -1.27 33.32 -34.61
C TRP A 386 -0.24 32.22 -34.35
N PHE A 387 0.54 31.89 -35.38
CA PHE A 387 1.58 30.87 -35.29
C PHE A 387 2.79 31.34 -34.47
N LYS A 388 3.51 30.38 -33.88
CA LYS A 388 4.78 30.61 -33.16
C LYS A 388 5.76 31.41 -34.03
N THR A 389 6.17 32.58 -33.55
CA THR A 389 6.95 33.58 -34.32
C THR A 389 8.20 34.01 -33.54
N ILE A 390 9.35 34.14 -34.21
CA ILE A 390 10.61 34.50 -33.55
C ILE A 390 10.59 35.99 -33.13
N VAL A 391 11.26 36.33 -32.03
CA VAL A 391 11.42 37.73 -31.60
C VAL A 391 12.00 38.60 -32.72
N ASN A 392 11.35 39.74 -32.96
CA ASN A 392 11.54 40.69 -34.06
C ASN A 392 10.96 40.32 -35.43
N GLU A 393 10.36 39.14 -35.62
CA GLU A 393 9.65 38.78 -36.85
C GLU A 393 8.17 39.20 -36.81
N THR A 394 7.56 39.29 -38.00
CA THR A 394 6.14 39.58 -38.23
C THR A 394 5.46 38.44 -38.96
N THR A 395 4.28 38.03 -38.50
CA THR A 395 3.44 37.03 -39.17
C THR A 395 2.16 37.65 -39.75
N GLU A 396 1.56 36.95 -40.72
CA GLU A 396 0.34 37.36 -41.42
C GLU A 396 -0.71 36.24 -41.36
N VAL A 397 -1.98 36.59 -41.17
CA VAL A 397 -3.13 35.66 -41.08
C VAL A 397 -4.23 36.15 -42.01
N GLU A 398 -4.94 35.24 -42.68
CA GLU A 398 -6.04 35.57 -43.60
C GLU A 398 -7.34 35.94 -42.85
N CYS A 399 -8.05 36.95 -43.35
CA CYS A 399 -9.33 37.41 -42.81
C CYS A 399 -10.42 36.33 -42.95
N PRO A 400 -11.02 35.84 -41.83
CA PRO A 400 -12.13 34.92 -41.92
C PRO A 400 -13.31 35.58 -42.67
N TYR A 401 -13.90 34.84 -43.61
CA TYR A 401 -15.03 35.25 -44.46
C TYR A 401 -14.79 36.42 -45.43
N SER A 402 -13.54 36.82 -45.73
CA SER A 402 -13.28 37.71 -46.89
C SER A 402 -13.30 36.91 -48.20
N SER A 403 -13.96 37.45 -49.23
CA SER A 403 -13.89 36.93 -50.60
C SER A 403 -12.60 37.29 -51.32
N ASP A 404 -11.87 38.28 -50.79
CA ASP A 404 -10.85 39.03 -51.55
C ASP A 404 -9.41 38.68 -51.09
N GLY A 405 -9.26 37.80 -50.08
CA GLY A 405 -7.97 37.32 -49.59
C GLY A 405 -7.21 38.29 -48.68
N ASP A 406 -7.92 39.23 -48.04
CA ASP A 406 -7.33 40.21 -47.11
C ASP A 406 -6.53 39.53 -45.99
N LYS A 407 -5.41 40.14 -45.58
CA LYS A 407 -4.52 39.62 -44.51
C LYS A 407 -4.24 40.67 -43.43
N ILE A 408 -4.17 40.22 -42.18
CA ILE A 408 -3.80 41.01 -41.00
C ILE A 408 -2.39 40.63 -40.53
N LYS A 409 -1.62 41.58 -40.00
CA LYS A 409 -0.20 41.40 -39.63
C LYS A 409 0.08 41.72 -38.15
N ARG A 410 1.08 41.09 -37.54
CA ARG A 410 1.46 41.32 -36.12
C ARG A 410 2.93 40.98 -35.85
N LYS A 411 3.61 41.73 -34.98
CA LYS A 411 5.02 41.50 -34.61
C LYS A 411 5.20 40.81 -33.25
N CYS A 412 6.21 39.95 -33.13
CA CYS A 412 6.72 39.46 -31.85
C CYS A 412 7.84 40.39 -31.33
N GLN A 413 7.74 40.88 -30.09
CA GLN A 413 8.66 41.83 -29.47
C GLN A 413 9.29 41.27 -28.18
N TRP A 414 10.38 41.85 -27.69
CA TRP A 414 11.01 41.46 -26.42
C TRP A 414 10.66 42.43 -25.29
N ASP A 415 10.15 41.93 -24.16
CA ASP A 415 9.94 42.73 -22.95
C ASP A 415 11.25 42.76 -22.13
N SER A 416 12.01 43.86 -22.25
CA SER A 416 13.28 44.07 -21.55
C SER A 416 13.16 44.01 -20.02
N ASN A 417 12.00 44.37 -19.46
CA ASN A 417 11.79 44.41 -18.02
C ASN A 417 11.47 43.01 -17.47
N LYS A 418 10.66 42.24 -18.21
CA LYS A 418 10.23 40.88 -17.81
C LYS A 418 11.13 39.76 -18.33
N LYS A 419 12.03 40.05 -19.28
CA LYS A 419 12.92 39.09 -19.97
C LYS A 419 12.16 37.95 -20.67
N ILE A 420 11.05 38.28 -21.33
CA ILE A 420 10.20 37.33 -22.07
C ILE A 420 9.78 37.88 -23.44
N PRO A 421 9.51 37.00 -24.43
CA PRO A 421 8.86 37.39 -25.68
C PRO A 421 7.39 37.77 -25.44
N LYS A 422 6.89 38.77 -26.18
CA LYS A 422 5.53 39.30 -26.05
C LYS A 422 5.00 39.77 -27.41
N TRP A 423 3.75 39.45 -27.72
CA TRP A 423 3.06 39.93 -28.91
C TRP A 423 2.68 41.42 -28.85
N GLU A 424 2.68 42.07 -30.02
CA GLU A 424 2.13 43.41 -30.27
C GLU A 424 0.58 43.44 -30.17
N GLN A 425 0.00 44.63 -29.97
CA GLN A 425 -1.46 44.83 -29.91
C GLN A 425 -2.05 45.18 -31.29
N ILE A 426 -3.28 44.73 -31.55
CA ILE A 426 -3.98 44.94 -32.83
C ILE A 426 -4.60 46.34 -32.87
N SER A 427 -4.44 47.05 -34.00
CA SER A 427 -5.00 48.38 -34.25
C SER A 427 -6.48 48.33 -34.64
N GLU A 428 -7.28 49.31 -34.20
CA GLU A 428 -8.73 49.37 -34.50
C GLU A 428 -9.05 49.56 -36.00
N ASN A 429 -8.08 49.99 -36.81
CA ASN A 429 -8.27 50.23 -38.24
C ASN A 429 -8.09 48.98 -39.13
N ASP A 430 -7.51 47.89 -38.61
CA ASP A 430 -7.14 46.70 -39.40
C ASP A 430 -8.22 45.60 -39.30
N VAL A 431 -9.35 45.77 -39.99
CA VAL A 431 -10.57 44.95 -39.80
C VAL A 431 -11.27 44.51 -41.12
N CYS A 432 -11.73 43.26 -41.17
CA CYS A 432 -12.34 42.57 -42.33
C CYS A 432 -13.80 43.02 -42.69
N ARG A 433 -14.24 42.84 -43.96
CA ARG A 433 -15.56 43.30 -44.53
C ARG A 433 -16.70 42.21 -44.49
N LYS A 434 -17.93 42.50 -44.95
CA LYS A 434 -19.18 41.67 -44.76
C LYS A 434 -20.02 41.40 -46.05
N GLN A 435 -20.65 40.21 -46.21
CA GLN A 435 -21.60 39.87 -47.31
C GLN A 435 -22.86 39.00 -46.91
N SER A 436 -24.05 39.38 -47.43
CA SER A 436 -25.33 38.62 -47.61
C SER A 436 -26.15 38.03 -46.42
N SER A 437 -27.43 38.39 -46.32
CA SER A 437 -28.20 38.39 -45.05
C SER A 437 -28.63 37.04 -44.45
N VAL A 438 -29.14 36.06 -45.21
CA VAL A 438 -29.67 34.82 -44.60
C VAL A 438 -28.55 33.89 -44.13
N LEU A 439 -27.47 33.75 -44.91
CA LEU A 439 -26.25 33.09 -44.45
C LEU A 439 -25.57 33.89 -43.33
N ILE A 440 -25.58 35.23 -43.35
CA ILE A 440 -25.18 36.04 -42.18
C ILE A 440 -26.03 35.66 -40.97
N HIS A 441 -27.36 35.59 -41.06
CA HIS A 441 -28.18 35.28 -39.89
C HIS A 441 -27.94 33.86 -39.39
N LEU A 442 -27.78 32.86 -40.26
CA LEU A 442 -27.42 31.49 -39.89
C LEU A 442 -26.00 31.39 -39.31
N GLY A 443 -25.03 32.11 -39.85
CA GLY A 443 -23.66 32.17 -39.33
C GLY A 443 -23.57 32.92 -37.99
N VAL A 444 -24.29 34.03 -37.84
CA VAL A 444 -24.47 34.74 -36.56
C VAL A 444 -25.16 33.84 -35.55
N LEU A 445 -26.15 33.05 -35.95
CA LEU A 445 -26.85 32.10 -35.09
C LEU A 445 -25.95 30.92 -34.68
N ALA A 446 -25.11 30.41 -35.58
CA ALA A 446 -24.11 29.39 -35.30
C ALA A 446 -23.05 29.92 -34.32
N ASN A 447 -22.46 31.09 -34.59
CA ASN A 447 -21.53 31.79 -33.69
C ASN A 447 -22.18 32.10 -32.33
N TYR A 448 -23.47 32.47 -32.32
CA TYR A 448 -24.22 32.71 -31.08
C TYR A 448 -24.43 31.41 -30.30
N ALA A 449 -24.80 30.31 -30.96
CA ALA A 449 -24.98 28.97 -30.38
C ALA A 449 -23.67 28.41 -29.81
N GLN A 450 -22.55 28.62 -30.53
CA GLN A 450 -21.20 28.18 -30.16
C GLN A 450 -20.63 28.97 -28.97
N LYS A 451 -21.24 30.11 -28.60
CA LYS A 451 -20.76 30.92 -27.49
C LYS A 451 -21.01 30.21 -26.14
N ASN A 452 -19.90 29.88 -25.47
CA ASN A 452 -19.91 29.32 -24.11
C ASN A 452 -20.70 30.24 -23.16
N GLY A 453 -21.61 29.67 -22.37
CA GLY A 453 -22.37 30.40 -21.35
C GLY A 453 -23.77 30.91 -21.72
N GLN A 454 -24.35 30.53 -22.87
CA GLN A 454 -25.78 30.80 -23.14
C GLN A 454 -26.72 30.42 -21.97
N THR A 455 -27.67 31.31 -21.70
CA THR A 455 -28.84 31.06 -20.85
C THR A 455 -29.94 30.33 -21.62
N ILE A 456 -30.96 29.82 -20.92
CA ILE A 456 -32.18 29.26 -21.55
C ILE A 456 -32.78 30.23 -22.59
N SER A 457 -32.79 31.54 -22.30
CA SER A 457 -33.27 32.58 -23.22
C SER A 457 -32.51 32.62 -24.55
N GLY A 458 -31.20 32.31 -24.54
CA GLY A 458 -30.38 32.23 -25.75
C GLY A 458 -30.79 31.05 -26.64
N VAL A 459 -31.01 29.87 -26.04
CA VAL A 459 -31.47 28.68 -26.77
C VAL A 459 -32.92 28.86 -27.25
N GLU A 460 -33.77 29.49 -26.44
CA GLU A 460 -35.15 29.80 -26.84
C GLU A 460 -35.19 30.79 -28.03
N ALA A 461 -34.30 31.78 -28.06
CA ALA A 461 -34.16 32.68 -29.22
C ALA A 461 -33.76 31.92 -30.49
N ILE A 462 -32.84 30.94 -30.37
CA ILE A 462 -32.47 30.07 -31.49
C ILE A 462 -33.66 29.21 -31.93
N GLN A 463 -34.42 28.62 -31.00
CA GLN A 463 -35.64 27.85 -31.32
C GLN A 463 -36.71 28.70 -32.03
N ARG A 464 -36.92 29.96 -31.62
CA ARG A 464 -37.84 30.90 -32.30
C ARG A 464 -37.38 31.17 -33.73
N PHE A 465 -36.08 31.33 -33.96
CA PHE A 465 -35.52 31.56 -35.29
C PHE A 465 -35.58 30.31 -36.18
N LEU A 466 -35.26 29.13 -35.65
CA LEU A 466 -35.46 27.83 -36.33
C LEU A 466 -36.93 27.63 -36.72
N ARG A 467 -37.89 27.95 -35.85
CA ARG A 467 -39.33 27.91 -36.15
C ARG A 467 -39.73 28.86 -37.29
N SER A 468 -39.01 29.97 -37.46
CA SER A 468 -39.22 30.90 -38.59
C SER A 468 -38.62 30.35 -39.89
N ILE A 469 -37.40 29.81 -39.84
CA ILE A 469 -36.73 29.18 -41.00
C ILE A 469 -37.50 27.97 -41.51
N LEU A 470 -38.01 27.11 -40.63
CA LEU A 470 -38.78 25.92 -41.03
C LEU A 470 -40.12 26.28 -41.70
N LYS A 471 -40.61 27.53 -41.58
CA LYS A 471 -41.76 28.04 -42.35
C LYS A 471 -41.40 28.56 -43.74
N PHE A 472 -40.12 28.80 -44.04
CA PHE A 472 -39.72 29.37 -45.32
C PHE A 472 -39.97 28.39 -46.49
N PRO A 473 -40.39 28.87 -47.68
CA PRO A 473 -40.66 28.00 -48.83
C PRO A 473 -39.46 27.20 -49.36
N ALA A 474 -38.22 27.56 -48.98
CA ALA A 474 -37.00 26.83 -49.33
C ALA A 474 -36.94 25.39 -48.76
N PHE A 475 -37.88 25.03 -47.88
CA PHE A 475 -38.07 23.69 -47.32
C PHE A 475 -39.43 23.10 -47.71
N ASP A 476 -39.98 23.50 -48.85
CA ASP A 476 -41.15 22.88 -49.46
C ASP A 476 -40.67 21.87 -50.51
N SER A 477 -40.61 20.59 -50.14
CA SER A 477 -40.18 19.50 -51.03
C SER A 477 -40.99 19.38 -52.33
N THR A 478 -42.16 20.03 -52.41
CA THR A 478 -43.01 20.05 -53.60
C THR A 478 -42.62 21.13 -54.62
N LYS A 479 -41.63 21.99 -54.30
CA LYS A 479 -41.20 23.11 -55.16
C LYS A 479 -39.69 23.07 -55.38
N HIS A 480 -39.26 23.43 -56.60
CA HIS A 480 -37.89 23.28 -57.12
C HIS A 480 -36.79 24.15 -56.46
N TYR A 481 -36.95 24.56 -55.20
CA TYR A 481 -36.06 25.51 -54.51
C TYR A 481 -35.55 24.99 -53.16
N PHE A 482 -35.15 23.72 -53.09
CA PHE A 482 -34.41 23.20 -51.94
C PHE A 482 -32.95 23.66 -52.00
N ASP A 483 -32.53 24.46 -51.01
CA ASP A 483 -31.15 24.95 -50.89
C ASP A 483 -30.34 24.07 -49.91
N ASN A 484 -29.37 23.34 -50.47
CA ASN A 484 -28.48 22.47 -49.71
C ASN A 484 -27.57 23.25 -48.74
N GLN A 485 -27.15 24.48 -49.06
CA GLN A 485 -26.32 25.28 -48.15
C GLN A 485 -27.15 25.71 -46.93
N VAL A 486 -28.39 26.14 -47.14
CA VAL A 486 -29.30 26.49 -46.04
C VAL A 486 -29.61 25.25 -45.18
N ALA A 487 -29.86 24.08 -45.79
CA ALA A 487 -30.07 22.84 -45.06
C ALA A 487 -28.83 22.41 -44.25
N THR A 488 -27.63 22.54 -44.83
CA THR A 488 -26.36 22.24 -44.17
C THR A 488 -26.08 23.19 -42.99
N HIS A 489 -26.38 24.48 -43.14
CA HIS A 489 -26.28 25.44 -42.04
C HIS A 489 -27.32 25.21 -40.93
N VAL A 490 -28.56 24.84 -41.26
CA VAL A 490 -29.56 24.44 -40.25
C VAL A 490 -29.10 23.17 -39.51
N ALA A 491 -28.54 22.19 -40.22
CA ALA A 491 -27.94 21.00 -39.62
C ALA A 491 -26.77 21.36 -38.68
N HIS A 492 -25.93 22.32 -39.04
CA HIS A 492 -24.83 22.81 -38.20
C HIS A 492 -25.32 23.58 -36.95
N VAL A 493 -26.39 24.36 -37.04
CA VAL A 493 -27.02 24.99 -35.86
C VAL A 493 -27.58 23.93 -34.91
N LEU A 494 -28.24 22.89 -35.43
CA LEU A 494 -28.75 21.77 -34.62
C LEU A 494 -27.60 20.96 -33.98
N ASP A 495 -26.51 20.71 -34.71
CA ASP A 495 -25.28 20.07 -34.21
C ASP A 495 -24.74 20.79 -32.97
N ILE A 496 -24.53 22.10 -33.05
CA ILE A 496 -24.02 22.91 -31.93
C ILE A 496 -24.97 22.87 -30.72
N LEU A 497 -26.29 22.85 -30.93
CA LEU A 497 -27.27 22.81 -29.84
C LEU A 497 -27.33 21.46 -29.10
N ILE A 498 -27.04 20.35 -29.78
CA ILE A 498 -27.26 18.99 -29.29
C ILE A 498 -25.97 18.35 -28.74
N THR A 499 -24.82 18.73 -29.30
CA THR A 499 -23.50 18.32 -28.81
C THR A 499 -23.05 19.10 -27.59
N ARG A 500 -23.69 20.25 -27.33
CA ARG A 500 -23.44 21.05 -26.12
C ARG A 500 -23.75 20.25 -24.85
N ASN A 501 -22.91 20.46 -23.84
CA ASN A 501 -23.07 19.79 -22.56
C ASN A 501 -24.31 20.34 -21.82
N SER A 502 -25.19 19.45 -21.36
CA SER A 502 -26.41 19.85 -20.64
C SER A 502 -26.13 20.50 -19.29
N SER A 503 -24.92 20.34 -18.72
CA SER A 503 -24.45 21.11 -17.55
C SER A 503 -24.31 22.62 -17.82
N ASP A 504 -24.07 23.01 -19.08
CA ASP A 504 -23.67 24.38 -19.43
C ASP A 504 -24.87 25.31 -19.63
N ILE A 505 -26.08 24.76 -19.54
CA ILE A 505 -27.34 25.49 -19.69
C ILE A 505 -28.01 25.57 -18.30
N LYS A 506 -27.89 26.73 -17.65
CA LYS A 506 -28.48 26.96 -16.32
C LYS A 506 -30.00 26.95 -16.36
N GLY A 507 -30.62 25.90 -15.80
CA GLY A 507 -32.05 25.83 -15.49
C GLY A 507 -32.71 24.50 -15.86
N ASN A 508 -34.05 24.45 -15.95
CA ASN A 508 -34.78 23.23 -16.30
C ASN A 508 -34.88 23.05 -17.83
N ILE A 509 -34.12 22.10 -18.36
CA ILE A 509 -33.98 21.84 -19.80
C ILE A 509 -35.14 20.96 -20.35
N THR A 510 -35.97 20.34 -19.53
CA THR A 510 -36.99 19.34 -19.97
C THR A 510 -38.01 19.85 -20.99
N LEU A 511 -38.48 21.10 -20.86
CA LEU A 511 -39.39 21.69 -21.85
C LEU A 511 -38.65 22.08 -23.14
N LEU A 512 -37.39 22.48 -23.00
CA LEU A 512 -36.49 22.79 -24.11
C LEU A 512 -36.16 21.51 -24.92
N SER A 513 -35.99 20.36 -24.25
CA SER A 513 -35.70 19.06 -24.88
C SER A 513 -36.84 18.53 -25.73
N ASN A 514 -38.07 18.58 -25.19
CA ASN A 514 -39.25 18.21 -25.98
C ASN A 514 -39.43 19.16 -27.17
N SER A 515 -39.22 20.46 -26.97
CA SER A 515 -39.31 21.46 -28.05
C SER A 515 -38.28 21.23 -29.15
N LEU A 516 -37.01 21.02 -28.80
CA LEU A 516 -35.94 20.78 -29.77
C LEU A 516 -36.20 19.51 -30.59
N GLN A 517 -36.63 18.42 -29.95
CA GLN A 517 -36.97 17.17 -30.63
C GLN A 517 -38.10 17.35 -31.65
N THR A 518 -39.10 18.21 -31.36
CA THR A 518 -40.14 18.52 -32.36
C THR A 518 -39.58 19.28 -33.57
N TYR A 519 -38.65 20.24 -33.39
CA TYR A 519 -38.04 20.96 -34.50
C TYR A 519 -37.12 20.08 -35.35
N ILE A 520 -36.36 19.18 -34.71
CA ILE A 520 -35.54 18.17 -35.38
C ILE A 520 -36.43 17.28 -36.26
N ASN A 521 -37.49 16.70 -35.70
CA ASN A 521 -38.42 15.85 -36.46
C ASN A 521 -39.15 16.62 -37.58
N GLN A 522 -39.47 17.91 -37.38
CA GLN A 522 -40.04 18.78 -38.43
C GLN A 522 -39.04 19.08 -39.55
N PHE A 523 -37.76 19.29 -39.24
CA PHE A 523 -36.71 19.50 -40.24
C PHE A 523 -36.54 18.26 -41.12
N VAL A 524 -36.40 17.08 -40.52
CA VAL A 524 -36.24 15.83 -41.29
C VAL A 524 -37.50 15.50 -42.10
N ARG A 525 -38.71 15.85 -41.62
CA ARG A 525 -39.96 15.73 -42.40
C ARG A 525 -40.03 16.63 -43.63
N LYS A 526 -39.23 17.70 -43.70
CA LYS A 526 -39.15 18.63 -44.83
C LYS A 526 -38.04 18.35 -45.83
N LEU A 527 -37.11 17.44 -45.52
CA LEU A 527 -36.11 16.99 -46.48
C LEU A 527 -36.79 16.19 -47.61
N PRO A 528 -36.28 16.27 -48.86
CA PRO A 528 -36.71 15.41 -49.96
C PRO A 528 -36.59 13.92 -49.59
N VAL A 529 -37.28 13.02 -50.31
CA VAL A 529 -37.19 11.57 -50.09
C VAL A 529 -36.00 11.00 -50.86
N THR A 530 -35.24 10.10 -50.22
CA THR A 530 -33.86 9.72 -50.60
C THR A 530 -32.88 10.89 -50.58
N TYR A 531 -32.82 11.58 -49.44
CA TYR A 531 -31.90 12.71 -49.21
C TYR A 531 -31.03 12.51 -47.96
N LYS A 532 -29.81 13.05 -48.00
CA LYS A 532 -28.84 13.00 -46.90
C LYS A 532 -28.29 14.39 -46.61
N VAL A 533 -28.36 14.82 -45.35
CA VAL A 533 -27.72 16.06 -44.86
C VAL A 533 -26.80 15.73 -43.70
N THR A 534 -25.56 16.18 -43.78
CA THR A 534 -24.56 16.08 -42.71
C THR A 534 -24.20 17.48 -42.22
N SER A 535 -24.13 17.69 -40.91
CA SER A 535 -23.60 18.93 -40.35
C SER A 535 -22.11 19.12 -40.65
N ASN A 536 -21.63 20.37 -40.68
CA ASN A 536 -20.21 20.67 -40.95
C ASN A 536 -19.24 19.98 -39.98
N ASN A 537 -19.63 19.81 -38.70
CA ASN A 537 -18.80 19.13 -37.70
C ASN A 537 -18.91 17.59 -37.78
N ASN A 538 -19.76 17.06 -38.66
CA ASN A 538 -20.09 15.63 -38.82
C ASN A 538 -20.70 14.96 -37.58
N HIS A 539 -21.20 15.68 -36.56
CA HIS A 539 -21.86 15.05 -35.43
C HIS A 539 -23.30 14.62 -35.74
N ILE A 540 -24.02 15.31 -36.63
CA ILE A 540 -25.42 15.00 -36.93
C ILE A 540 -25.61 14.70 -38.41
N GLN A 541 -26.26 13.57 -38.67
CA GLN A 541 -26.46 13.02 -40.01
C GLN A 541 -27.93 12.59 -40.15
N PHE A 542 -28.63 13.25 -41.07
CA PHE A 542 -30.04 13.06 -41.35
C PHE A 542 -30.19 12.30 -42.67
N ASN A 543 -30.89 11.16 -42.65
CA ASN A 543 -31.27 10.45 -43.88
C ASN A 543 -32.80 10.28 -43.96
N THR A 544 -33.33 10.38 -45.17
CA THR A 544 -34.69 9.98 -45.53
C THR A 544 -34.64 8.81 -46.51
N PHE A 545 -35.45 7.78 -46.29
CA PHE A 545 -35.52 6.60 -47.15
C PHE A 545 -36.96 6.30 -47.54
N GLU A 546 -37.15 5.80 -48.75
CA GLU A 546 -38.43 5.23 -49.18
C GLU A 546 -38.48 3.76 -48.75
N TRP A 547 -39.46 3.40 -47.93
CA TRP A 547 -39.74 2.01 -47.57
C TRP A 547 -40.68 1.46 -48.64
N ILE A 548 -40.14 0.76 -49.63
CA ILE A 548 -40.92 0.23 -50.76
C ILE A 548 -41.43 -1.17 -50.44
N ASP A 549 -42.69 -1.43 -50.77
CA ASP A 549 -43.37 -2.72 -50.69
C ASP A 549 -42.54 -3.87 -51.30
N ASP A 550 -42.49 -5.01 -50.61
CA ASP A 550 -41.75 -6.24 -50.96
C ASP A 550 -40.24 -6.11 -51.33
N LYS A 551 -39.62 -4.93 -51.19
CA LYS A 551 -38.18 -4.76 -51.45
C LYS A 551 -37.32 -5.05 -50.23
N LEU A 552 -36.30 -5.88 -50.46
CA LEU A 552 -35.24 -6.16 -49.50
C LEU A 552 -34.34 -4.94 -49.33
N ASN A 553 -34.46 -4.24 -48.20
CA ASN A 553 -33.59 -3.12 -47.87
C ASN A 553 -32.19 -3.61 -47.49
N HIS A 554 -31.20 -3.29 -48.33
CA HIS A 554 -29.80 -3.36 -47.92
C HIS A 554 -29.58 -2.38 -46.76
N GLY A 555 -28.92 -2.85 -45.69
CA GLY A 555 -28.65 -1.99 -44.53
C GLY A 555 -27.72 -0.84 -44.91
N THR A 556 -28.04 0.36 -44.42
CA THR A 556 -27.35 1.59 -44.82
C THR A 556 -26.63 2.22 -43.64
N ASN A 557 -25.45 2.79 -43.92
CA ASN A 557 -24.76 3.68 -43.01
C ASN A 557 -25.48 5.04 -43.00
N VAL A 558 -26.38 5.20 -42.02
CA VAL A 558 -26.99 6.49 -41.69
C VAL A 558 -25.88 7.52 -41.47
N GLY A 559 -24.87 7.12 -40.70
CA GLY A 559 -23.71 7.96 -40.39
C GLY A 559 -22.38 7.23 -40.41
N LYS A 560 -21.32 7.90 -39.92
CA LYS A 560 -20.05 7.25 -39.59
C LYS A 560 -20.13 6.40 -38.32
N ASP A 561 -21.11 6.68 -37.45
CA ASP A 561 -21.26 6.03 -36.14
C ASP A 561 -22.61 5.30 -35.96
N CYS A 562 -23.50 5.31 -36.97
CA CYS A 562 -24.79 4.59 -36.94
C CYS A 562 -25.10 3.85 -38.25
N TYR A 563 -25.59 2.62 -38.10
CA TYR A 563 -26.06 1.70 -39.15
C TYR A 563 -27.55 1.36 -38.92
N LEU A 564 -28.31 1.21 -40.00
CA LEU A 564 -29.72 0.79 -39.95
C LEU A 564 -30.06 -0.16 -41.08
N LYS A 565 -30.58 -1.35 -40.74
CA LYS A 565 -31.20 -2.30 -41.67
C LYS A 565 -32.65 -2.53 -41.27
N ILE A 566 -33.55 -2.27 -42.21
CA ILE A 566 -35.00 -2.29 -42.02
C ILE A 566 -35.55 -3.56 -42.69
N PRO A 567 -36.49 -4.29 -42.08
CA PRO A 567 -37.17 -5.42 -42.72
C PRO A 567 -38.00 -4.98 -43.95
N SER A 568 -38.47 -5.95 -44.74
CA SER A 568 -39.48 -5.69 -45.79
C SER A 568 -40.82 -5.25 -45.18
N SER A 569 -41.60 -4.48 -45.94
CA SER A 569 -42.95 -4.02 -45.58
C SER A 569 -43.97 -4.52 -46.60
N TYR A 570 -45.22 -4.57 -46.15
CA TYR A 570 -46.43 -4.79 -46.97
C TYR A 570 -47.07 -3.47 -47.48
N LYS A 571 -46.44 -2.32 -47.19
CA LYS A 571 -46.92 -0.97 -47.54
C LYS A 571 -45.78 0.00 -47.72
N ASN A 572 -45.96 0.91 -48.69
CA ASN A 572 -45.08 2.05 -48.87
C ASN A 572 -45.16 3.04 -47.69
N ASP A 573 -44.01 3.48 -47.18
CA ASP A 573 -43.89 4.54 -46.16
C ASP A 573 -42.56 5.30 -46.36
N ILE A 574 -42.36 6.39 -45.61
CA ILE A 574 -41.09 7.11 -45.54
C ILE A 574 -40.48 6.87 -44.16
N ILE A 575 -39.28 6.31 -44.13
CA ILE A 575 -38.52 6.14 -42.88
C ILE A 575 -37.45 7.22 -42.79
N ARG A 576 -37.35 7.83 -41.61
CA ARG A 576 -36.51 8.98 -41.33
C ARG A 576 -35.57 8.61 -40.19
N SER A 577 -34.27 8.79 -40.40
CA SER A 577 -33.25 8.40 -39.43
C SER A 577 -32.29 9.52 -39.03
N ILE A 578 -32.09 9.54 -37.72
CA ILE A 578 -31.35 10.37 -36.77
C ILE A 578 -29.99 9.91 -36.25
N CYS A 579 -28.85 10.05 -36.93
CA CYS A 579 -27.57 9.74 -36.26
C CYS A 579 -26.98 10.99 -35.60
N ILE A 580 -26.78 10.94 -34.27
CA ILE A 580 -26.22 12.02 -33.44
C ILE A 580 -25.03 11.46 -32.67
N LYS A 581 -23.82 11.91 -32.99
CA LYS A 581 -22.59 11.61 -32.25
C LYS A 581 -22.45 12.54 -31.04
N ASN A 582 -21.97 12.01 -29.92
CA ASN A 582 -21.49 12.80 -28.77
C ASN A 582 -22.53 13.82 -28.25
N THR A 583 -23.66 13.34 -27.73
CA THR A 583 -24.67 14.19 -27.07
C THR A 583 -24.86 13.80 -25.60
N SER A 584 -25.12 14.81 -24.77
CA SER A 584 -25.49 14.69 -23.34
C SER A 584 -26.96 15.06 -23.08
N TYR A 585 -27.76 15.12 -24.14
CA TYR A 585 -29.10 15.69 -24.10
C TYR A 585 -30.16 14.75 -23.55
N TYR A 586 -29.98 13.45 -23.83
CA TYR A 586 -30.92 12.39 -23.46
C TYR A 586 -30.57 11.71 -22.13
N ASP A 587 -29.30 11.78 -21.71
CA ASP A 587 -28.87 11.47 -20.35
C ASP A 587 -27.84 12.50 -19.88
N LYS A 588 -28.07 13.07 -18.70
CA LYS A 588 -27.17 14.05 -18.08
C LYS A 588 -25.95 13.40 -17.41
N ASN A 589 -26.04 12.12 -17.08
CA ASN A 589 -25.00 11.38 -16.37
C ASN A 589 -23.93 10.88 -17.35
N HIS A 590 -24.33 10.52 -18.57
CA HIS A 590 -23.43 10.10 -19.63
C HIS A 590 -23.18 11.21 -20.64
N LEU A 591 -22.11 11.95 -20.36
CA LEU A 591 -21.42 12.77 -21.36
C LEU A 591 -21.00 11.86 -22.52
N SER A 592 -21.29 12.29 -23.77
CA SER A 592 -20.89 11.67 -25.03
C SER A 592 -21.59 10.39 -25.54
N LEU A 593 -22.91 10.27 -25.38
CA LEU A 593 -23.68 9.19 -26.04
C LEU A 593 -23.79 9.38 -27.56
N THR A 594 -23.69 8.30 -28.33
CA THR A 594 -24.10 8.24 -29.75
C THR A 594 -25.52 7.71 -29.84
N ILE A 595 -26.39 8.39 -30.57
CA ILE A 595 -27.83 8.16 -30.58
C ILE A 595 -28.34 7.98 -32.00
N LEU A 596 -29.17 6.95 -32.18
CA LEU A 596 -29.89 6.64 -33.41
C LEU A 596 -31.41 6.78 -33.16
N ASN A 597 -32.03 7.80 -33.75
CA ASN A 597 -33.50 7.97 -33.75
C ASN A 597 -34.08 7.45 -35.07
N VAL A 598 -35.06 6.55 -35.03
CA VAL A 598 -35.72 5.98 -36.23
C VAL A 598 -37.23 6.06 -36.06
N PHE A 599 -37.90 6.73 -36.99
CA PHE A 599 -39.36 6.84 -37.05
C PHE A 599 -39.85 6.77 -38.49
N SER A 600 -41.11 6.39 -38.69
CA SER A 600 -41.78 6.51 -39.99
C SER A 600 -42.87 7.59 -39.94
N ASP A 601 -43.41 7.96 -41.10
CA ASP A 601 -44.46 8.97 -41.18
C ASP A 601 -45.85 8.41 -40.85
N HIS A 602 -46.09 7.10 -41.01
CA HIS A 602 -47.42 6.47 -40.79
C HIS A 602 -47.49 5.40 -39.68
N HIS A 603 -46.38 4.75 -39.31
CA HIS A 603 -46.35 3.62 -38.37
C HIS A 603 -45.66 3.97 -37.04
N THR A 604 -46.26 3.54 -35.92
CA THR A 604 -45.71 3.74 -34.56
C THR A 604 -44.78 2.62 -34.09
N GLN A 605 -44.84 1.44 -34.72
CA GLN A 605 -44.10 0.24 -34.35
C GLN A 605 -43.94 -0.68 -35.57
N LEU A 606 -42.91 -1.53 -35.57
CA LEU A 606 -42.69 -2.50 -36.64
C LEU A 606 -43.78 -3.61 -36.62
N PRO A 607 -44.10 -4.23 -37.77
CA PRO A 607 -45.04 -5.36 -37.79
C PRO A 607 -44.49 -6.56 -37.02
N ILE A 608 -45.39 -7.36 -36.43
CA ILE A 608 -45.02 -8.51 -35.59
C ILE A 608 -44.21 -9.52 -36.42
N GLY A 609 -43.07 -9.96 -35.89
CA GLY A 609 -42.15 -10.91 -36.55
C GLY A 609 -41.05 -10.25 -37.39
N HIS A 610 -41.07 -8.92 -37.57
CA HIS A 610 -40.04 -8.19 -38.30
C HIS A 610 -39.15 -7.38 -37.36
N LEU A 611 -37.88 -7.80 -37.25
CA LEU A 611 -36.85 -7.12 -36.45
C LEU A 611 -36.03 -6.19 -37.35
N ALA A 612 -35.79 -4.97 -36.88
CA ALA A 612 -34.79 -4.07 -37.46
C ALA A 612 -33.43 -4.32 -36.79
N VAL A 613 -32.36 -4.26 -37.58
CA VAL A 613 -30.99 -4.30 -37.06
C VAL A 613 -30.47 -2.88 -36.98
N ILE A 614 -30.22 -2.41 -35.77
CA ILE A 614 -29.51 -1.17 -35.48
C ILE A 614 -28.04 -1.49 -35.23
N GLY A 615 -27.13 -0.63 -35.67
CA GLY A 615 -25.72 -0.69 -35.29
C GLY A 615 -25.25 0.67 -34.82
N ILE A 616 -24.52 0.71 -33.70
CA ILE A 616 -23.91 1.96 -33.18
C ILE A 616 -22.42 1.69 -32.91
N LYS A 617 -21.57 2.66 -33.26
CA LYS A 617 -20.12 2.55 -33.05
C LYS A 617 -19.74 2.67 -31.57
N LYS A 618 -18.90 1.75 -31.07
CA LYS A 618 -18.44 1.70 -29.68
C LYS A 618 -17.59 2.94 -29.33
N PRO A 619 -17.93 3.75 -28.30
CA PRO A 619 -17.16 4.95 -27.93
C PRO A 619 -15.76 4.64 -27.40
N ASN A 620 -15.64 3.57 -26.60
CA ASN A 620 -14.36 3.04 -26.12
C ASN A 620 -14.31 1.53 -26.42
N LYS A 621 -13.10 0.97 -26.61
CA LYS A 621 -12.88 -0.48 -26.77
C LYS A 621 -12.89 -1.23 -25.42
N ASP A 622 -12.62 -0.54 -24.31
CA ASP A 622 -12.38 -1.16 -23.00
C ASP A 622 -13.63 -1.33 -22.12
N VAL A 623 -14.81 -0.95 -22.62
CA VAL A 623 -16.07 -0.97 -21.86
C VAL A 623 -17.06 -1.86 -22.59
N ASN A 624 -17.68 -2.81 -21.88
CA ASN A 624 -18.81 -3.56 -22.40
C ASN A 624 -20.01 -2.62 -22.53
N TYR A 625 -20.43 -2.35 -23.76
CA TYR A 625 -21.66 -1.63 -24.07
C TYR A 625 -22.75 -2.61 -24.47
N THR A 626 -23.98 -2.29 -24.06
CA THR A 626 -25.21 -2.93 -24.53
C THR A 626 -26.13 -1.88 -25.14
N CYS A 627 -27.05 -2.30 -25.99
CA CYS A 627 -28.02 -1.37 -26.57
C CYS A 627 -29.07 -0.95 -25.53
N GLY A 628 -29.37 0.35 -25.48
CA GLY A 628 -30.48 0.92 -24.74
C GLY A 628 -31.54 1.50 -25.67
N TYR A 629 -32.81 1.23 -25.38
CA TYR A 629 -33.98 1.87 -25.99
C TYR A 629 -34.60 2.85 -24.99
N LEU A 630 -34.85 4.09 -25.40
CA LEU A 630 -35.53 5.07 -24.55
C LEU A 630 -37.05 4.81 -24.59
N ASN A 631 -37.60 4.28 -23.50
CA ASN A 631 -39.03 3.98 -23.42
C ASN A 631 -39.85 5.29 -23.36
N PRO A 632 -40.70 5.60 -24.35
CA PRO A 632 -41.43 6.87 -24.40
C PRO A 632 -42.50 7.03 -23.29
N LYS A 633 -42.82 5.97 -22.55
CA LYS A 633 -43.77 6.02 -21.42
C LYS A 633 -43.11 6.37 -20.08
N THR A 634 -41.92 5.85 -19.82
CA THR A 634 -41.18 6.11 -18.56
C THR A 634 -40.10 7.19 -18.72
N ASN A 635 -39.69 7.46 -19.96
CA ASN A 635 -38.56 8.33 -20.32
C ASN A 635 -37.23 7.84 -19.73
N GLU A 636 -37.10 6.52 -19.55
CA GLU A 636 -35.93 5.81 -19.04
C GLU A 636 -35.37 4.84 -20.10
N TRP A 637 -34.06 4.59 -20.06
CA TRP A 637 -33.42 3.59 -20.92
C TRP A 637 -33.73 2.18 -20.45
N SER A 638 -34.05 1.29 -21.39
CA SER A 638 -34.34 -0.12 -21.15
C SER A 638 -33.60 -1.00 -22.16
N LYS A 639 -33.18 -2.20 -21.72
CA LYS A 639 -32.66 -3.27 -22.59
C LYS A 639 -33.75 -4.22 -23.12
N ASN A 640 -35.02 -3.98 -22.77
CA ASN A 640 -36.13 -4.87 -23.16
C ASN A 640 -36.39 -4.77 -24.67
N GLY A 641 -36.50 -5.92 -25.35
CA GLY A 641 -36.73 -5.97 -26.80
C GLY A 641 -35.49 -5.58 -27.64
N LEU A 642 -34.30 -5.71 -27.06
CA LEU A 642 -33.00 -5.54 -27.71
C LEU A 642 -32.14 -6.79 -27.51
N TYR A 643 -31.64 -7.38 -28.59
CA TYR A 643 -30.76 -8.55 -28.57
C TYR A 643 -29.47 -8.24 -29.33
N ILE A 644 -28.31 -8.45 -28.72
CA ILE A 644 -27.02 -8.23 -29.39
C ILE A 644 -26.79 -9.36 -30.40
N VAL A 645 -26.61 -9.02 -31.68
CA VAL A 645 -26.43 -9.97 -32.79
C VAL A 645 -24.96 -10.41 -32.93
N ASN A 646 -24.05 -9.73 -32.22
CA ASN A 646 -22.63 -9.69 -32.55
C ASN A 646 -21.83 -10.92 -32.05
N HIS A 647 -21.97 -12.03 -32.78
CA HIS A 647 -21.10 -13.22 -32.69
C HIS A 647 -20.19 -13.40 -33.92
N TYR A 648 -20.21 -12.50 -34.92
CA TYR A 648 -19.70 -12.80 -36.26
C TYR A 648 -18.59 -11.92 -36.84
N TYR A 649 -18.26 -10.75 -36.28
CA TYR A 649 -17.15 -9.92 -36.77
C TYR A 649 -16.33 -9.29 -35.62
N PRO A 650 -15.11 -9.80 -35.32
CA PRO A 650 -14.25 -9.27 -34.24
C PRO A 650 -13.75 -7.83 -34.49
N ASP A 651 -13.55 -7.48 -35.76
CA ASP A 651 -12.99 -6.20 -36.18
C ASP A 651 -14.04 -5.07 -36.26
N ASP A 652 -15.33 -5.39 -36.12
CA ASP A 652 -16.38 -4.39 -36.27
C ASP A 652 -16.34 -3.37 -35.11
N GLU A 653 -16.25 -2.10 -35.50
CA GLU A 653 -16.35 -0.97 -34.59
C GLU A 653 -17.78 -0.79 -34.05
N PHE A 654 -18.76 -1.49 -34.63
CA PHE A 654 -20.18 -1.42 -34.32
C PHE A 654 -20.62 -2.56 -33.40
N ILE A 655 -21.56 -2.25 -32.52
CA ILE A 655 -22.38 -3.23 -31.81
C ILE A 655 -23.75 -3.24 -32.50
N TYR A 656 -24.13 -4.39 -33.06
CA TYR A 656 -25.42 -4.58 -33.70
C TYR A 656 -26.43 -5.19 -32.74
N CYS A 657 -27.65 -4.66 -32.75
CA CYS A 657 -28.76 -5.17 -31.98
C CYS A 657 -30.02 -5.32 -32.85
N GLU A 658 -30.76 -6.40 -32.63
CA GLU A 658 -32.08 -6.62 -33.18
C GLU A 658 -33.17 -6.04 -32.27
N THR A 659 -34.15 -5.36 -32.86
CA THR A 659 -35.28 -4.78 -32.11
C THR A 659 -36.58 -4.76 -32.90
N SER A 660 -37.70 -4.79 -32.18
CA SER A 660 -39.07 -4.62 -32.71
C SER A 660 -39.64 -3.21 -32.49
N HIS A 661 -38.87 -2.32 -31.85
CA HIS A 661 -39.30 -0.97 -31.53
C HIS A 661 -38.89 0.05 -32.60
N LEU A 662 -39.64 1.14 -32.69
CA LEU A 662 -39.23 2.39 -33.33
C LEU A 662 -39.05 3.45 -32.23
N GLY A 663 -38.16 4.42 -32.45
CA GLY A 663 -37.79 5.42 -31.46
C GLY A 663 -36.27 5.63 -31.37
N ILE A 664 -35.79 5.84 -30.15
CA ILE A 664 -34.43 6.33 -29.86
C ILE A 664 -33.59 5.21 -29.24
N PHE A 665 -32.42 4.96 -29.82
CA PHE A 665 -31.47 3.93 -29.41
C PHE A 665 -30.09 4.53 -29.12
N THR A 666 -29.35 3.90 -28.20
CA THR A 666 -27.96 4.27 -27.86
C THR A 666 -27.15 3.05 -27.39
N LEU A 667 -25.85 3.24 -27.16
CA LEU A 667 -25.01 2.30 -26.42
C LEU A 667 -24.76 2.82 -25.01
N LEU A 668 -25.14 2.04 -24.01
CA LEU A 668 -24.85 2.29 -22.60
C LEU A 668 -23.91 1.22 -22.07
N PRO A 669 -22.95 1.54 -21.20
CA PRO A 669 -22.19 0.53 -20.47
C PRO A 669 -23.14 -0.41 -19.73
N GLU A 670 -22.81 -1.71 -19.63
CA GLU A 670 -23.66 -2.67 -18.90
C GLU A 670 -23.96 -2.22 -17.46
N ASN A 671 -22.98 -1.58 -16.82
CA ASN A 671 -23.08 -1.04 -15.46
C ASN A 671 -24.12 0.09 -15.30
N TYR A 672 -24.66 0.67 -16.38
CA TYR A 672 -25.75 1.65 -16.28
C TYR A 672 -27.03 1.00 -15.72
N PHE A 673 -27.26 -0.26 -16.08
CA PHE A 673 -28.43 -1.01 -15.65
C PHE A 673 -28.26 -1.61 -14.25
N ASP A 674 -27.07 -1.49 -13.62
CA ASP A 674 -26.77 -1.87 -12.23
C ASP A 674 -27.30 -0.82 -11.23
N ASN A 675 -28.59 -0.51 -11.32
CA ASN A 675 -29.20 0.58 -10.56
C ASN A 675 -29.45 0.19 -9.08
N LYS A 676 -29.25 1.12 -8.14
CA LYS A 676 -29.03 0.93 -6.67
C LYS A 676 -29.82 -0.13 -5.90
N PHE A 677 -31.00 -0.55 -6.36
CA PHE A 677 -31.69 -1.77 -5.90
C PHE A 677 -30.82 -3.04 -6.02
N PHE A 678 -29.77 -2.98 -6.84
CA PHE A 678 -28.79 -4.03 -7.11
C PHE A 678 -28.16 -4.66 -5.86
N THR A 679 -28.09 -3.98 -4.71
CA THR A 679 -27.50 -4.56 -3.50
C THR A 679 -28.36 -5.68 -2.90
N ILE A 680 -29.69 -5.52 -2.85
CA ILE A 680 -30.59 -6.56 -2.34
C ILE A 680 -30.66 -7.72 -3.34
N THR A 681 -30.75 -7.45 -4.65
CA THR A 681 -30.73 -8.51 -5.66
C THR A 681 -29.38 -9.22 -5.76
N LYS A 682 -28.22 -8.53 -5.63
CA LYS A 682 -26.92 -9.21 -5.47
C LYS A 682 -26.91 -10.09 -4.22
N PHE A 683 -27.36 -9.58 -3.07
CA PHE A 683 -27.33 -10.37 -1.84
C PHE A 683 -28.22 -11.61 -1.94
N LEU A 684 -29.40 -11.50 -2.54
CA LEU A 684 -30.30 -12.63 -2.80
C LEU A 684 -29.74 -13.62 -3.83
N ASN A 685 -29.01 -13.15 -4.84
CA ASN A 685 -28.31 -14.03 -5.80
C ASN A 685 -27.07 -14.72 -5.18
N ILE A 686 -26.42 -14.09 -4.19
CA ILE A 686 -25.26 -14.64 -3.48
C ILE A 686 -25.68 -15.58 -2.32
N LEU A 687 -26.85 -15.38 -1.73
CA LEU A 687 -27.34 -16.17 -0.58
C LEU A 687 -27.33 -17.69 -0.83
N PRO A 688 -27.78 -18.23 -2.00
CA PRO A 688 -27.62 -19.64 -2.37
C PRO A 688 -26.17 -20.14 -2.37
N ILE A 689 -25.19 -19.30 -2.70
CA ILE A 689 -23.76 -19.68 -2.69
C ILE A 689 -23.28 -19.81 -1.24
N ILE A 690 -23.68 -18.86 -0.38
CA ILE A 690 -23.33 -18.85 1.05
C ILE A 690 -23.92 -20.09 1.73
N THR A 691 -25.21 -20.40 1.52
CA THR A 691 -25.83 -21.58 2.14
C THR A 691 -25.14 -22.86 1.72
N ASN A 692 -24.93 -23.08 0.41
CA ASN A 692 -24.16 -24.23 -0.09
C ASN A 692 -22.76 -24.32 0.54
N ALA A 693 -22.02 -23.21 0.63
CA ALA A 693 -20.70 -23.20 1.25
C ALA A 693 -20.75 -23.57 2.75
N THR A 694 -21.74 -23.08 3.50
CA THR A 694 -21.93 -23.48 4.91
C THR A 694 -22.29 -24.96 5.06
N ILE A 695 -23.09 -25.53 4.15
CA ILE A 695 -23.41 -26.96 4.11
C ILE A 695 -22.15 -27.78 3.84
N ILE A 696 -21.30 -27.37 2.91
CA ILE A 696 -20.01 -28.03 2.63
C ILE A 696 -19.13 -28.03 3.89
N VAL A 697 -19.06 -26.93 4.64
CA VAL A 697 -18.30 -26.88 5.90
C VAL A 697 -18.93 -27.77 7.00
N CYS A 698 -20.25 -27.78 7.14
CA CYS A 698 -20.94 -28.67 8.10
C CYS A 698 -20.79 -30.15 7.75
N SER A 699 -20.83 -30.51 6.46
CA SER A 699 -20.65 -31.88 5.98
C SER A 699 -19.18 -32.31 6.03
N LEU A 700 -18.20 -31.43 5.79
CA LEU A 700 -16.78 -31.68 6.04
C LEU A 700 -16.47 -31.88 7.52
N THR A 701 -17.02 -31.06 8.42
CA THR A 701 -16.83 -31.24 9.86
C THR A 701 -17.48 -32.54 10.36
N LEU A 702 -18.64 -32.93 9.83
CA LEU A 702 -19.21 -34.26 10.04
C LEU A 702 -18.30 -35.38 9.51
N LEU A 703 -17.77 -35.26 8.28
CA LEU A 703 -16.86 -36.24 7.68
C LEU A 703 -15.59 -36.42 8.53
N ILE A 704 -15.05 -35.32 9.07
CA ILE A 704 -13.89 -35.32 9.97
C ILE A 704 -14.22 -36.01 11.32
N LEU A 705 -15.37 -35.69 11.92
CA LEU A 705 -15.83 -36.38 13.15
C LEU A 705 -16.03 -37.88 12.92
N VAL A 706 -16.64 -38.24 11.78
CA VAL A 706 -16.85 -39.62 11.33
C VAL A 706 -15.51 -40.36 11.18
N TYR A 707 -14.51 -39.71 10.58
CA TYR A 707 -13.15 -40.24 10.41
C TYR A 707 -12.44 -40.44 11.77
N PHE A 708 -12.52 -39.46 12.68
CA PHE A 708 -11.94 -39.58 14.03
C PHE A 708 -12.59 -40.65 14.90
N GLN A 709 -13.88 -40.96 14.71
CA GLN A 709 -14.58 -41.95 15.54
C GLN A 709 -14.14 -43.41 15.31
N LYS A 710 -13.27 -43.69 14.32
CA LYS A 710 -12.70 -45.02 13.95
C LYS A 710 -13.69 -46.15 13.62
N VAL A 711 -14.96 -46.04 14.00
CA VAL A 711 -15.99 -47.09 13.92
C VAL A 711 -17.22 -46.54 13.19
N SER A 712 -17.02 -46.12 11.93
CA SER A 712 -18.10 -45.68 11.05
C SER A 712 -18.27 -46.65 9.88
N ASP A 713 -19.52 -46.91 9.50
CA ASP A 713 -19.82 -47.69 8.29
C ASP A 713 -19.41 -46.87 7.04
N PRO A 714 -18.56 -47.39 6.12
CA PRO A 714 -18.07 -46.64 4.96
C PRO A 714 -19.18 -46.03 4.09
N ALA A 715 -20.41 -46.55 4.13
CA ALA A 715 -21.54 -45.94 3.43
C ALA A 715 -21.82 -44.49 3.91
N ILE A 716 -21.54 -44.14 5.17
CA ILE A 716 -21.72 -42.77 5.69
C ILE A 716 -20.62 -41.82 5.20
N THR A 717 -19.36 -42.27 5.11
CA THR A 717 -18.29 -41.44 4.54
C THR A 717 -18.51 -41.21 3.04
N PHE A 718 -18.97 -42.22 2.29
CA PHE A 718 -19.38 -42.02 0.90
C PHE A 718 -20.60 -41.08 0.79
N LEU A 719 -21.65 -41.22 1.62
CA LEU A 719 -22.81 -40.32 1.57
C LEU A 719 -22.42 -38.86 1.81
N LEU A 720 -21.61 -38.59 2.84
CA LEU A 720 -21.12 -37.24 3.13
C LEU A 720 -20.23 -36.70 2.00
N SER A 721 -19.39 -37.55 1.39
CA SER A 721 -18.55 -37.16 0.24
C SER A 721 -19.37 -36.80 -0.99
N PHE A 722 -20.40 -37.59 -1.33
CA PHE A 722 -21.31 -37.26 -2.43
C PHE A 722 -22.19 -36.03 -2.13
N LEU A 723 -22.60 -35.81 -0.88
CA LEU A 723 -23.31 -34.59 -0.50
C LEU A 723 -22.44 -33.33 -0.71
N ILE A 724 -21.15 -33.39 -0.31
CA ILE A 724 -20.17 -32.34 -0.60
C ILE A 724 -20.08 -32.11 -2.11
N LEU A 725 -20.01 -33.19 -2.91
CA LEU A 725 -19.93 -33.11 -4.37
C LEU A 725 -21.20 -32.49 -5.02
N ILE A 726 -22.40 -32.78 -4.51
CA ILE A 726 -23.65 -32.14 -4.96
C ILE A 726 -23.61 -30.64 -4.70
N HIS A 727 -23.27 -30.20 -3.49
CA HIS A 727 -23.25 -28.77 -3.17
C HIS A 727 -22.12 -28.02 -3.89
N LEU A 728 -20.98 -28.69 -4.18
CA LEU A 728 -19.96 -28.15 -5.08
C LEU A 728 -20.47 -27.96 -6.51
N LEU A 729 -21.24 -28.92 -7.04
CA LEU A 729 -21.91 -28.81 -8.34
C LEU A 729 -22.99 -27.72 -8.36
N GLN A 730 -23.79 -27.61 -7.29
CA GLN A 730 -24.78 -26.55 -7.14
C GLN A 730 -24.10 -25.17 -7.14
N ILE A 731 -23.00 -24.99 -6.41
CA ILE A 731 -22.18 -23.76 -6.46
C ILE A 731 -21.68 -23.50 -7.89
N ALA A 732 -21.10 -24.50 -8.55
CA ALA A 732 -20.58 -24.35 -9.92
C ALA A 732 -21.66 -23.83 -10.88
N ILE A 733 -22.86 -24.42 -10.86
CA ILE A 733 -24.01 -24.00 -11.66
C ILE A 733 -24.50 -22.59 -11.27
N ILE A 734 -24.50 -22.23 -9.98
CA ILE A 734 -24.89 -20.86 -9.55
C ILE A 734 -23.86 -19.82 -10.02
N THR A 735 -22.57 -20.19 -10.14
CA THR A 735 -21.50 -19.26 -10.53
C THR A 735 -21.34 -19.03 -12.03
N ILE A 736 -22.01 -19.79 -12.90
CA ILE A 736 -21.95 -19.58 -14.35
C ILE A 736 -22.86 -18.38 -14.72
N PRO A 737 -22.32 -17.29 -15.33
CA PRO A 737 -23.09 -16.07 -15.56
C PRO A 737 -24.10 -16.18 -16.72
N ASP A 738 -23.79 -16.98 -17.74
CA ASP A 738 -24.64 -17.14 -18.94
C ASP A 738 -25.17 -18.56 -19.07
N TYR A 739 -26.49 -18.67 -19.19
CA TYR A 739 -27.18 -19.94 -19.47
C TYR A 739 -26.73 -20.55 -20.83
N GLU A 740 -26.38 -19.71 -21.81
CA GLU A 740 -25.84 -20.18 -23.10
C GLU A 740 -24.42 -20.76 -22.98
N ASN A 741 -23.59 -20.29 -22.04
CA ASN A 741 -22.31 -20.94 -21.75
C ASN A 741 -22.49 -22.23 -20.95
N LEU A 742 -23.57 -22.34 -20.16
CA LEU A 742 -23.97 -23.60 -19.53
C LEU A 742 -24.20 -24.67 -20.59
N GLN A 743 -24.78 -24.33 -21.75
CA GLN A 743 -24.99 -25.23 -22.89
C GLN A 743 -23.71 -25.88 -23.45
N LYS A 744 -22.52 -25.33 -23.14
CA LYS A 744 -21.22 -25.90 -23.52
C LYS A 744 -20.68 -26.91 -22.50
N TYR A 745 -21.04 -26.77 -21.23
CA TYR A 745 -20.69 -27.68 -20.14
C TYR A 745 -21.83 -28.62 -19.73
N ASP A 746 -23.03 -28.39 -20.27
CA ASP A 746 -24.31 -29.06 -19.98
C ASP A 746 -24.09 -30.56 -19.87
N ASN A 747 -23.45 -31.15 -20.88
CA ASN A 747 -23.19 -32.58 -20.96
C ASN A 747 -22.46 -33.13 -19.72
N ILE A 748 -21.34 -32.50 -19.31
CA ILE A 748 -20.52 -32.98 -18.20
C ILE A 748 -21.20 -32.67 -16.86
N ILE A 749 -21.76 -31.48 -16.71
CA ILE A 749 -22.45 -31.04 -15.49
C ILE A 749 -23.68 -31.92 -15.24
N TYR A 750 -24.52 -32.14 -16.26
CA TYR A 750 -25.71 -32.98 -16.22
C TYR A 750 -25.38 -34.43 -15.85
N ILE A 751 -24.41 -35.06 -16.54
CA ILE A 751 -23.98 -36.44 -16.21
C ILE A 751 -23.49 -36.51 -14.77
N THR A 752 -22.57 -35.62 -14.36
CA THR A 752 -21.98 -35.68 -13.01
C THR A 752 -23.04 -35.44 -11.93
N PHE A 753 -23.98 -34.54 -12.17
CA PHE A 753 -25.07 -34.23 -11.26
C PHE A 753 -26.09 -35.37 -11.15
N GLN A 754 -26.46 -36.02 -12.27
CA GLN A 754 -27.29 -37.24 -12.25
C GLN A 754 -26.61 -38.39 -11.50
N ILE A 755 -25.30 -38.60 -11.71
CA ILE A 755 -24.51 -39.58 -10.96
C ILE A 755 -24.64 -39.28 -9.47
N CYS A 756 -24.32 -38.05 -9.02
CA CYS A 756 -24.35 -37.73 -7.60
C CYS A 756 -25.74 -37.91 -6.95
N LEU A 757 -26.83 -37.54 -7.64
CA LEU A 757 -28.20 -37.72 -7.15
C LEU A 757 -28.62 -39.20 -7.07
N THR A 758 -28.24 -40.01 -8.05
CA THR A 758 -28.53 -41.47 -8.01
C THR A 758 -27.64 -42.18 -6.99
N SER A 759 -26.36 -41.81 -6.88
CA SER A 759 -25.42 -42.29 -5.85
C SER A 759 -25.89 -41.99 -4.43
N THR A 760 -26.35 -40.76 -4.14
CA THR A 760 -26.87 -40.39 -2.82
C THR A 760 -28.13 -41.16 -2.49
N ALA A 761 -29.09 -41.27 -3.41
CA ALA A 761 -30.29 -42.09 -3.22
C ALA A 761 -29.95 -43.57 -2.91
N MET A 762 -28.97 -44.14 -3.63
CA MET A 762 -28.52 -45.52 -3.44
C MET A 762 -27.79 -45.71 -2.11
N LEU A 763 -26.97 -44.74 -1.69
CA LEU A 763 -26.28 -44.75 -0.40
C LEU A 763 -27.24 -44.61 0.78
N VAL A 764 -28.28 -43.78 0.69
CA VAL A 764 -29.33 -43.71 1.72
C VAL A 764 -30.05 -45.04 1.85
N ALA A 765 -30.42 -45.66 0.72
CA ALA A 765 -31.01 -46.99 0.72
C ALA A 765 -30.07 -48.03 1.36
N PHE A 766 -28.77 -47.94 1.08
CA PHE A 766 -27.75 -48.83 1.67
C PHE A 766 -27.58 -48.62 3.17
N ILE A 767 -27.54 -47.38 3.69
CA ILE A 767 -27.41 -47.13 5.13
C ILE A 767 -28.70 -47.52 5.86
N ASN A 768 -29.88 -47.27 5.28
CA ASN A 768 -31.15 -47.75 5.86
C ASN A 768 -31.21 -49.30 5.84
N ASN A 769 -30.67 -49.96 4.82
CA ASN A 769 -30.47 -51.41 4.84
C ASN A 769 -29.44 -51.83 5.92
N THR A 770 -28.34 -51.10 6.14
CA THR A 770 -27.47 -51.34 7.30
C THR A 770 -28.22 -51.19 8.62
N ILE A 771 -29.06 -50.17 8.80
CA ILE A 771 -29.87 -49.98 10.02
C ILE A 771 -30.83 -51.15 10.20
N TYR A 772 -31.47 -51.63 9.12
CA TYR A 772 -32.32 -52.82 9.14
C TYR A 772 -31.53 -54.09 9.49
N ILE A 773 -30.36 -54.34 8.87
CA ILE A 773 -29.49 -55.47 9.19
C ILE A 773 -29.02 -55.37 10.64
N GLN A 774 -28.62 -54.19 11.13
CA GLN A 774 -28.28 -53.99 12.55
C GLN A 774 -29.47 -54.26 13.47
N CYS A 775 -30.69 -53.90 13.08
CA CYS A 775 -31.94 -54.20 13.79
C CYS A 775 -32.19 -55.72 13.88
N SER A 776 -31.86 -56.46 12.82
CA SER A 776 -31.93 -57.93 12.75
C SER A 776 -30.80 -58.63 13.53
N ASP A 777 -29.57 -58.15 13.41
CA ASP A 777 -28.36 -58.72 14.03
C ASP A 777 -28.29 -58.54 15.54
N ILE A 778 -29.08 -57.64 16.14
CA ILE A 778 -29.22 -57.58 17.60
C ILE A 778 -29.77 -58.91 18.17
N ASN A 779 -30.35 -59.77 17.33
CA ASN A 779 -30.74 -61.15 17.67
C ASN A 779 -29.77 -62.26 17.22
N LYS A 780 -28.64 -61.96 16.54
CA LYS A 780 -27.66 -62.98 16.13
C LYS A 780 -26.22 -62.47 16.21
N ASN A 781 -25.40 -63.16 17.02
CA ASN A 781 -23.99 -62.82 17.20
C ASN A 781 -23.17 -62.93 15.91
N ILE A 782 -22.91 -61.77 15.32
CA ILE A 782 -21.62 -61.26 14.85
C ILE A 782 -20.61 -62.32 14.39
N ASN A 783 -20.29 -62.29 13.09
CA ASN A 783 -18.90 -62.48 12.62
C ASN A 783 -18.59 -61.69 11.33
N ASP A 784 -19.31 -60.58 11.12
CA ASP A 784 -19.32 -59.82 9.87
C ASP A 784 -18.04 -58.98 9.60
N ILE A 785 -17.03 -59.09 10.49
CA ILE A 785 -15.69 -58.49 10.33
C ILE A 785 -15.02 -58.99 9.04
N ALA A 786 -15.28 -60.25 8.64
CA ALA A 786 -14.78 -60.81 7.39
C ALA A 786 -15.32 -60.10 6.13
N ASN A 787 -16.49 -59.46 6.22
CA ASN A 787 -17.17 -58.88 5.07
C ASN A 787 -16.82 -57.41 4.81
N ILE A 788 -16.04 -56.74 5.66
CA ILE A 788 -15.62 -55.33 5.48
C ILE A 788 -15.10 -55.03 4.05
N PRO A 789 -14.11 -55.76 3.48
CA PRO A 789 -13.63 -55.47 2.13
C PRO A 789 -14.71 -55.70 1.05
N ILE A 790 -15.55 -56.74 1.20
CA ILE A 790 -16.66 -57.03 0.28
C ILE A 790 -17.70 -55.91 0.34
N ARG A 791 -18.01 -55.41 1.54
CA ARG A 791 -18.94 -54.30 1.78
C ARG A 791 -18.44 -53.02 1.13
N ILE A 792 -17.14 -52.72 1.24
CA ILE A 792 -16.50 -51.59 0.54
C ILE A 792 -16.61 -51.75 -0.99
N ILE A 793 -16.37 -52.94 -1.53
CA ILE A 793 -16.52 -53.23 -2.97
C ILE A 793 -17.98 -53.03 -3.44
N ILE A 794 -18.96 -53.56 -2.70
CA ILE A 794 -20.39 -53.38 -3.00
C ILE A 794 -20.75 -51.89 -2.97
N ILE A 795 -20.28 -51.14 -1.97
CA ILE A 795 -20.49 -49.69 -1.89
C ILE A 795 -19.87 -48.98 -3.09
N ILE A 796 -18.64 -49.32 -3.52
CA ILE A 796 -18.02 -48.70 -4.71
C ILE A 796 -18.83 -48.98 -5.98
N ILE A 797 -19.25 -50.24 -6.20
CA ILE A 797 -20.04 -50.63 -7.39
C ILE A 797 -21.40 -49.91 -7.39
N ALA A 798 -22.11 -49.91 -6.25
CA ALA A 798 -23.42 -49.28 -6.12
C ALA A 798 -23.35 -47.74 -6.14
N SER A 799 -22.30 -47.13 -5.60
CA SER A 799 -22.23 -45.66 -5.47
C SER A 799 -21.58 -44.97 -6.66
N ILE A 800 -20.83 -45.68 -7.51
CA ILE A 800 -20.08 -45.06 -8.61
C ILE A 800 -20.44 -45.71 -9.95
N ILE A 801 -20.31 -47.03 -10.06
CA ILE A 801 -20.38 -47.71 -11.36
C ILE A 801 -21.82 -47.76 -11.89
N PHE A 802 -22.78 -48.19 -11.07
CA PHE A 802 -24.17 -48.31 -11.51
C PHE A 802 -24.83 -46.94 -11.79
N PRO A 803 -24.73 -45.93 -10.91
CA PRO A 803 -25.02 -44.52 -11.21
C PRO A 803 -24.36 -44.00 -12.49
N GLY A 804 -23.07 -44.29 -12.69
CA GLY A 804 -22.30 -43.88 -13.88
C GLY A 804 -22.86 -44.42 -15.18
N ILE A 805 -23.22 -45.71 -15.22
CA ILE A 805 -23.83 -46.33 -16.40
C ILE A 805 -25.21 -45.70 -16.68
N LEU A 806 -26.02 -45.49 -15.63
CA LEU A 806 -27.35 -44.90 -15.78
C LEU A 806 -27.27 -43.49 -16.35
N GLY A 807 -26.42 -42.63 -15.77
CA GLY A 807 -26.19 -41.25 -16.20
C GLY A 807 -25.54 -41.11 -17.58
N TYR A 808 -24.92 -42.17 -18.12
CA TYR A 808 -24.45 -42.18 -19.50
C TYR A 808 -25.55 -42.56 -20.50
N ILE A 809 -26.41 -43.52 -20.15
CA ILE A 809 -27.56 -43.92 -20.99
C ILE A 809 -28.58 -42.79 -21.12
N THR A 810 -28.80 -42.01 -20.06
CA THR A 810 -29.69 -40.83 -20.07
C THR A 810 -29.20 -39.78 -21.08
N TYR A 811 -27.91 -39.48 -21.04
CA TYR A 811 -27.26 -38.49 -21.90
C TYR A 811 -27.38 -38.83 -23.39
N GLU A 812 -27.05 -40.07 -23.78
CA GLU A 812 -27.19 -40.51 -25.18
C GLU A 812 -28.65 -40.50 -25.66
N THR A 813 -29.61 -40.80 -24.78
CA THR A 813 -31.04 -40.81 -25.14
C THR A 813 -31.66 -39.41 -25.21
N ASP A 814 -31.28 -38.47 -24.33
CA ASP A 814 -31.72 -37.07 -24.40
C ASP A 814 -31.27 -36.41 -25.72
N ILE A 815 -30.00 -36.57 -26.11
CA ILE A 815 -29.47 -36.04 -27.37
C ILE A 815 -30.27 -36.53 -28.58
N TYR A 816 -30.63 -37.81 -28.60
CA TYR A 816 -31.34 -38.40 -29.72
C TYR A 816 -32.81 -37.93 -29.83
N ILE A 817 -33.47 -37.68 -28.69
CA ILE A 817 -34.90 -37.42 -28.65
C ILE A 817 -35.24 -35.92 -28.64
N LEU A 818 -34.50 -35.07 -27.91
CA LEU A 818 -34.72 -33.60 -27.95
C LEU A 818 -34.67 -33.07 -29.38
N LYS A 819 -33.68 -33.55 -30.16
CA LYS A 819 -33.43 -33.11 -31.53
C LYS A 819 -34.63 -33.35 -32.46
N ASN A 820 -35.45 -34.37 -32.17
CA ASN A 820 -36.68 -34.65 -32.91
C ASN A 820 -37.90 -33.91 -32.34
N ILE A 821 -38.10 -33.90 -31.01
CA ILE A 821 -39.31 -33.32 -30.39
C ILE A 821 -39.37 -31.79 -30.52
N ILE A 822 -38.24 -31.08 -30.41
CA ILE A 822 -38.19 -29.61 -30.49
C ILE A 822 -38.73 -29.08 -31.84
N SER A 823 -38.66 -29.87 -32.90
CA SER A 823 -39.21 -29.50 -34.22
C SER A 823 -40.75 -29.36 -34.25
N PHE A 824 -41.46 -30.06 -33.35
CA PHE A 824 -42.89 -30.31 -33.53
C PHE A 824 -43.80 -29.34 -32.76
N ASN A 825 -43.36 -28.83 -31.60
CA ASN A 825 -44.11 -27.80 -30.89
C ASN A 825 -43.23 -27.04 -29.88
N PRO A 826 -43.07 -25.71 -29.96
CA PRO A 826 -42.28 -24.94 -29.00
C PRO A 826 -42.87 -24.95 -27.57
N GLN A 827 -44.09 -25.45 -27.37
CA GLN A 827 -44.63 -25.68 -26.02
C GLN A 827 -43.95 -26.84 -25.27
N PHE A 828 -43.34 -27.82 -25.96
CA PHE A 828 -42.63 -28.93 -25.29
C PHE A 828 -41.28 -28.52 -24.66
N ARG A 829 -40.88 -27.25 -24.79
CA ARG A 829 -39.64 -26.69 -24.22
C ARG A 829 -39.60 -26.68 -22.68
N GLN A 830 -40.69 -27.02 -22.00
CA GLN A 830 -40.84 -26.88 -20.54
C GLN A 830 -40.71 -28.19 -19.73
N PHE A 831 -40.69 -29.38 -20.35
CA PHE A 831 -40.57 -30.64 -19.58
C PHE A 831 -39.83 -31.75 -20.33
N HIS A 832 -38.62 -32.07 -19.85
CA HIS A 832 -37.79 -33.15 -20.40
C HIS A 832 -38.27 -34.52 -19.88
N TRP A 833 -39.14 -35.18 -20.65
CA TRP A 833 -39.71 -36.48 -20.29
C TRP A 833 -38.65 -37.57 -20.01
N ILE A 834 -37.51 -37.52 -20.71
CA ILE A 834 -36.41 -38.48 -20.56
C ILE A 834 -35.75 -38.33 -19.19
N PHE A 835 -35.41 -37.10 -18.77
CA PHE A 835 -34.96 -36.79 -17.41
C PHE A 835 -35.90 -37.37 -16.34
N GLY A 836 -37.22 -37.27 -16.57
CA GLY A 836 -38.26 -37.90 -15.73
C GLY A 836 -38.11 -39.43 -15.61
N ILE A 837 -38.05 -40.13 -16.74
CA ILE A 837 -38.02 -41.61 -16.81
C ILE A 837 -36.70 -42.20 -16.30
N THR A 838 -35.60 -41.45 -16.38
CA THR A 838 -34.25 -42.02 -16.31
C THR A 838 -33.40 -41.50 -15.15
N CYS A 839 -33.74 -40.35 -14.58
CA CYS A 839 -33.13 -39.83 -13.36
C CYS A 839 -34.15 -39.85 -12.22
N LEU A 840 -35.31 -39.21 -12.43
CA LEU A 840 -36.35 -39.04 -11.42
C LEU A 840 -36.99 -40.37 -10.99
N PHE A 841 -37.23 -41.30 -11.93
CA PHE A 841 -37.76 -42.63 -11.61
C PHE A 841 -36.76 -43.52 -10.83
N PRO A 842 -35.49 -43.70 -11.22
CA PRO A 842 -34.52 -44.43 -10.39
C PRO A 842 -34.33 -43.83 -9.00
N ILE A 843 -34.33 -42.49 -8.86
CA ILE A 843 -34.23 -41.82 -7.56
C ILE A 843 -35.48 -42.11 -6.70
N THR A 844 -36.70 -41.99 -7.25
CA THR A 844 -37.93 -42.35 -6.52
C THR A 844 -37.95 -43.83 -6.11
N VAL A 845 -37.47 -44.74 -6.96
CA VAL A 845 -37.40 -46.18 -6.64
C VAL A 845 -36.36 -46.47 -5.55
N LEU A 846 -35.14 -45.93 -5.66
CA LEU A 846 -34.08 -46.12 -4.65
C LEU A 846 -34.48 -45.53 -3.29
N LEU A 847 -35.05 -44.33 -3.28
CA LEU A 847 -35.59 -43.72 -2.06
C LEU A 847 -36.84 -44.46 -1.57
N GLY A 848 -37.65 -45.06 -2.45
CA GLY A 848 -38.73 -45.98 -2.10
C GLY A 848 -38.23 -47.24 -1.38
N ILE A 849 -37.11 -47.82 -1.84
CA ILE A 849 -36.45 -48.96 -1.18
C ILE A 849 -35.84 -48.53 0.16
N GLY A 850 -35.17 -47.37 0.20
CA GLY A 850 -34.58 -46.84 1.43
C GLY A 850 -35.63 -46.49 2.49
N THR A 851 -36.76 -45.90 2.08
CA THR A 851 -37.91 -45.65 2.97
C THR A 851 -38.60 -46.95 3.39
N ALA A 852 -38.73 -47.96 2.52
CA ALA A 852 -39.22 -49.27 2.90
C ALA A 852 -38.35 -49.94 3.98
N PHE A 853 -37.02 -49.96 3.82
CA PHE A 853 -36.11 -50.44 4.87
C PHE A 853 -36.20 -49.59 6.15
N GLY A 854 -36.35 -48.27 6.03
CA GLY A 854 -36.56 -47.37 7.17
C GLY A 854 -37.86 -47.66 7.94
N VAL A 855 -38.99 -47.83 7.24
CA VAL A 855 -40.28 -48.23 7.84
C VAL A 855 -40.20 -49.62 8.44
N TYR A 856 -39.55 -50.58 7.78
CA TYR A 856 -39.43 -51.92 8.31
C TYR A 856 -38.53 -51.96 9.55
N ALA A 857 -37.43 -51.21 9.56
CA ALA A 857 -36.61 -51.00 10.75
C ALA A 857 -37.40 -50.33 11.87
N ILE A 858 -38.21 -49.29 11.60
CA ILE A 858 -39.11 -48.68 12.60
C ILE A 858 -40.15 -49.68 13.10
N PHE A 859 -40.80 -50.44 12.23
CA PHE A 859 -41.86 -51.38 12.61
C PHE A 859 -41.31 -52.55 13.42
N GLN A 860 -40.17 -53.12 13.01
CA GLN A 860 -39.50 -54.20 13.72
C GLN A 860 -38.92 -53.71 15.05
N SER A 861 -38.33 -52.51 15.09
CA SER A 861 -37.83 -51.92 16.34
C SER A 861 -38.96 -51.49 17.28
N LEU A 862 -40.12 -51.04 16.79
CA LEU A 862 -41.32 -50.80 17.61
C LEU A 862 -41.88 -52.12 18.16
N TYR A 863 -42.01 -53.15 17.32
CA TYR A 863 -42.48 -54.48 17.72
C TYR A 863 -41.57 -55.10 18.78
N VAL A 864 -40.24 -55.07 18.58
CA VAL A 864 -39.30 -55.58 19.58
C VAL A 864 -39.25 -54.66 20.81
N LYS A 865 -39.35 -53.34 20.67
CA LYS A 865 -39.47 -52.40 21.81
C LYS A 865 -40.72 -52.62 22.66
N GLU A 866 -41.83 -53.11 22.07
CA GLU A 866 -42.99 -53.55 22.85
C GLU A 866 -42.79 -54.88 23.56
N LYS A 867 -41.99 -55.78 22.96
CA LYS A 867 -41.76 -57.16 23.44
C LYS A 867 -40.64 -57.25 24.49
N GLU A 868 -39.59 -56.44 24.35
CA GLU A 868 -38.41 -56.37 25.21
C GLU A 868 -38.45 -55.14 26.13
N LYS A 869 -39.64 -54.76 26.63
CA LYS A 869 -39.81 -53.68 27.63
C LYS A 869 -38.98 -53.87 28.91
N GLU A 870 -38.49 -55.07 29.16
CA GLU A 870 -37.68 -55.42 30.33
C GLU A 870 -36.20 -55.06 30.17
N ASP A 871 -35.68 -54.89 28.95
CA ASP A 871 -34.25 -54.58 28.70
C ASP A 871 -34.05 -53.14 28.21
N CYS A 872 -33.94 -52.16 29.14
CA CYS A 872 -33.73 -50.73 28.79
C CYS A 872 -32.44 -50.50 27.95
N LYS A 873 -31.47 -51.43 27.90
CA LYS A 873 -30.34 -51.32 26.94
C LYS A 873 -30.85 -51.51 25.52
N LYS A 874 -31.48 -52.65 25.23
CA LYS A 874 -32.08 -52.90 23.91
C LYS A 874 -33.16 -51.87 23.58
N GLU A 875 -33.98 -51.45 24.55
CA GLU A 875 -34.97 -50.38 24.36
C GLU A 875 -34.33 -49.06 23.89
N CYS A 876 -33.16 -48.70 24.44
CA CYS A 876 -32.39 -47.54 23.99
C CYS A 876 -31.80 -47.75 22.58
N ILE A 877 -31.31 -48.95 22.25
CA ILE A 877 -30.80 -49.28 20.90
C ILE A 877 -31.92 -49.14 19.87
N TYR A 878 -33.06 -49.79 20.10
CA TYR A 878 -34.24 -49.69 19.25
C TYR A 878 -34.80 -48.26 19.19
N SER A 879 -34.75 -47.48 20.27
CA SER A 879 -35.13 -46.06 20.21
C SER A 879 -34.16 -45.20 19.39
N ASN A 880 -32.86 -45.52 19.35
CA ASN A 880 -31.91 -44.84 18.46
C ASN A 880 -32.08 -45.30 17.01
N ILE A 881 -32.43 -46.57 16.75
CA ILE A 881 -32.81 -47.09 15.43
C ILE A 881 -34.04 -46.32 14.91
N ILE A 882 -35.11 -46.18 15.71
CA ILE A 882 -36.30 -45.42 15.33
C ILE A 882 -35.94 -43.97 14.99
N LEU A 883 -35.16 -43.28 15.82
CA LEU A 883 -34.77 -41.89 15.52
C LEU A 883 -33.83 -41.77 14.31
N ALA A 884 -32.94 -42.73 14.08
CA ALA A 884 -32.12 -42.75 12.87
C ALA A 884 -33.00 -42.93 11.62
N SER A 885 -33.94 -43.89 11.63
CA SER A 885 -34.87 -44.09 10.52
C SER A 885 -35.80 -42.88 10.30
N LEU A 886 -36.25 -42.19 11.36
CA LEU A 886 -37.03 -40.94 11.23
C LEU A 886 -36.20 -39.78 10.68
N CYS A 887 -34.96 -39.60 11.16
CA CYS A 887 -34.05 -38.58 10.61
C CYS A 887 -33.68 -38.88 9.15
N SER A 888 -33.60 -40.16 8.76
CA SER A 888 -33.46 -40.58 7.36
C SER A 888 -34.66 -40.14 6.53
N PHE A 889 -35.89 -40.31 7.02
CA PHE A 889 -37.10 -39.79 6.35
C PHE A 889 -37.07 -38.26 6.17
N CYS A 890 -36.71 -37.51 7.22
CA CYS A 890 -36.56 -36.06 7.12
C CYS A 890 -35.45 -35.66 6.13
N TYR A 891 -34.34 -36.38 6.09
CA TYR A 891 -33.28 -36.17 5.11
C TYR A 891 -33.76 -36.39 3.68
N ILE A 892 -34.46 -37.50 3.41
CA ILE A 892 -35.03 -37.82 2.09
C ILE A 892 -36.02 -36.75 1.63
N LEU A 893 -36.89 -36.27 2.53
CA LEU A 893 -37.84 -35.20 2.23
C LEU A 893 -37.14 -33.86 1.93
N CYS A 894 -36.18 -33.46 2.78
CA CYS A 894 -35.43 -32.22 2.60
C CYS A 894 -34.60 -32.26 1.32
N PHE A 895 -34.03 -33.41 0.95
CA PHE A 895 -33.25 -33.59 -0.26
C PHE A 895 -34.09 -33.42 -1.53
N TYR A 896 -35.31 -33.97 -1.54
CA TYR A 896 -36.25 -33.76 -2.65
C TYR A 896 -36.65 -32.28 -2.82
N LEU A 897 -36.96 -31.61 -1.70
CA LEU A 897 -37.40 -30.21 -1.71
C LEU A 897 -36.24 -29.27 -2.06
N ASP A 898 -35.03 -29.51 -1.55
CA ASP A 898 -33.81 -28.80 -1.93
C ASP A 898 -33.58 -28.87 -3.44
N PHE A 899 -33.60 -30.10 -4.00
CA PHE A 899 -33.38 -30.29 -5.43
C PHE A 899 -34.47 -29.61 -6.29
N PHE A 900 -35.75 -29.73 -5.91
CA PHE A 900 -36.84 -29.13 -6.67
C PHE A 900 -36.80 -27.59 -6.64
N LEU A 901 -36.46 -27.01 -5.49
CA LEU A 901 -36.36 -25.55 -5.33
C LEU A 901 -35.10 -24.97 -5.99
N PHE A 902 -34.01 -25.75 -6.10
CA PHE A 902 -32.83 -25.37 -6.88
C PHE A 902 -33.18 -25.07 -8.35
N LEU A 903 -34.07 -25.87 -8.95
CA LEU A 903 -34.53 -25.70 -10.33
C LEU A 903 -35.46 -24.48 -10.51
N LEU A 904 -36.20 -24.09 -9.48
CA LEU A 904 -37.16 -22.97 -9.52
C LEU A 904 -36.56 -21.63 -9.05
N ARG A 905 -35.23 -21.52 -8.93
CA ARG A 905 -34.50 -20.40 -8.32
C ARG A 905 -34.77 -19.00 -8.91
N GLU A 906 -35.30 -18.89 -10.14
CA GLU A 906 -35.43 -17.64 -10.91
C GLU A 906 -36.06 -16.46 -10.16
N THR A 907 -36.97 -16.72 -9.22
CA THR A 907 -37.54 -15.66 -8.36
C THR A 907 -36.86 -15.64 -7.00
N SER A 908 -36.64 -14.43 -6.48
CA SER A 908 -36.08 -14.17 -5.15
C SER A 908 -36.81 -14.90 -4.00
N LEU A 909 -38.11 -15.17 -4.18
CA LEU A 909 -38.91 -15.91 -3.21
C LEU A 909 -38.47 -17.39 -3.15
N TYR A 910 -38.34 -18.05 -4.30
CA TYR A 910 -37.92 -19.45 -4.37
C TYR A 910 -36.47 -19.64 -3.90
N SER A 911 -35.59 -18.66 -4.16
CA SER A 911 -34.21 -18.68 -3.65
C SER A 911 -34.14 -18.65 -2.12
N ILE A 912 -35.04 -17.92 -1.44
CA ILE A 912 -35.12 -17.91 0.04
C ILE A 912 -35.65 -19.25 0.57
N ILE A 913 -36.69 -19.82 -0.07
CA ILE A 913 -37.28 -21.10 0.36
C ILE A 913 -36.27 -22.25 0.17
N TYR A 914 -35.53 -22.26 -0.95
CA TYR A 914 -34.38 -23.15 -1.18
C TYR A 914 -33.38 -23.12 -0.02
N CYS A 915 -32.92 -21.92 0.38
CA CYS A 915 -31.98 -21.73 1.48
C CYS A 915 -32.49 -22.30 2.83
N PHE A 916 -33.80 -22.29 3.07
CA PHE A 916 -34.40 -22.85 4.29
C PHE A 916 -34.39 -24.39 4.29
N PHE A 917 -34.71 -25.02 3.17
CA PHE A 917 -34.64 -26.49 3.03
C PHE A 917 -33.20 -27.01 3.08
N GLN A 918 -32.23 -26.24 2.59
CA GLN A 918 -30.80 -26.52 2.75
C GLN A 918 -30.35 -26.61 4.20
N ILE A 919 -30.78 -25.68 5.06
CA ILE A 919 -30.45 -25.72 6.49
C ILE A 919 -31.13 -26.93 7.16
N SER A 920 -32.37 -27.23 6.78
CA SER A 920 -33.12 -28.39 7.27
C SER A 920 -32.47 -29.72 6.86
N LEU A 921 -31.93 -29.81 5.64
CA LEU A 921 -31.16 -30.95 5.14
C LEU A 921 -29.95 -31.23 6.04
N VAL A 922 -29.13 -30.22 6.35
CA VAL A 922 -27.96 -30.37 7.23
C VAL A 922 -28.36 -30.76 8.64
N LEU A 923 -29.38 -30.13 9.21
CA LEU A 923 -29.88 -30.48 10.55
C LEU A 923 -30.32 -31.95 10.60
N SER A 924 -31.08 -32.41 9.62
CA SER A 924 -31.51 -33.81 9.54
C SER A 924 -30.32 -34.78 9.46
N ILE A 925 -29.26 -34.42 8.73
CA ILE A 925 -28.04 -35.22 8.62
C ILE A 925 -27.21 -35.22 9.92
N ILE A 926 -27.11 -34.08 10.62
CA ILE A 926 -26.43 -33.99 11.92
C ILE A 926 -27.13 -34.90 12.94
N PHE A 927 -28.45 -34.86 13.00
CA PHE A 927 -29.23 -35.73 13.87
C PHE A 927 -29.11 -37.20 13.45
N TYR A 928 -29.21 -37.50 12.15
CA TYR A 928 -29.05 -38.85 11.61
C TYR A 928 -27.71 -39.48 12.01
N VAL A 929 -26.59 -38.80 11.73
CA VAL A 929 -25.23 -39.26 12.07
C VAL A 929 -25.08 -39.43 13.58
N LYS A 930 -25.63 -38.52 14.40
CA LYS A 930 -25.63 -38.60 15.87
C LYS A 930 -26.38 -39.82 16.41
N PHE A 931 -27.55 -40.16 15.84
CA PHE A 931 -28.29 -41.34 16.25
C PHE A 931 -27.65 -42.63 15.73
N TYR A 932 -27.11 -42.62 14.51
CA TYR A 932 -26.35 -43.74 13.95
C TYR A 932 -25.14 -44.10 14.81
N PHE A 933 -24.31 -43.12 15.20
CA PHE A 933 -23.17 -43.38 16.08
C PHE A 933 -23.57 -43.87 17.47
N LYS A 934 -24.76 -43.49 17.98
CA LYS A 934 -25.27 -44.10 19.21
C LYS A 934 -25.55 -45.60 19.04
N ILE A 935 -26.12 -46.03 17.90
CA ILE A 935 -26.34 -47.46 17.60
C ILE A 935 -25.02 -48.24 17.59
N GLY A 936 -24.00 -47.70 16.90
CA GLY A 936 -22.65 -48.29 16.88
C GLY A 936 -21.99 -48.35 18.27
N SER A 937 -22.04 -47.26 19.04
CA SER A 937 -21.49 -47.19 20.39
C SER A 937 -22.13 -48.19 21.35
N SER A 938 -23.44 -48.45 21.23
CA SER A 938 -24.12 -49.48 22.02
C SER A 938 -23.66 -50.89 21.70
N LYS A 939 -23.32 -51.23 20.44
CA LYS A 939 -22.76 -52.55 20.08
C LYS A 939 -21.39 -52.79 20.72
N ILE A 940 -20.55 -51.76 20.79
CA ILE A 940 -19.24 -51.84 21.47
C ILE A 940 -19.42 -52.07 22.97
N LYS A 941 -20.42 -51.42 23.59
CA LYS A 941 -20.71 -51.61 25.03
C LYS A 941 -21.40 -52.94 25.37
N SER A 942 -22.07 -53.60 24.43
CA SER A 942 -22.50 -54.99 24.65
C SER A 942 -21.30 -55.94 24.56
N SER A 943 -20.48 -55.85 23.50
CA SER A 943 -19.32 -56.76 23.35
C SER A 943 -18.29 -56.64 24.47
N LEU A 944 -18.06 -55.44 25.01
CA LEU A 944 -17.12 -55.22 26.14
C LEU A 944 -17.68 -55.58 27.52
N GLN A 945 -18.98 -55.88 27.67
CA GLN A 945 -19.55 -56.25 28.97
C GLN A 945 -19.74 -57.76 29.17
N ASP A 946 -19.74 -58.57 28.11
CA ASP A 946 -19.83 -60.02 28.23
C ASP A 946 -18.49 -60.67 28.68
N ASP A 947 -17.35 -60.00 28.45
CA ASP A 947 -16.02 -60.60 28.64
C ASP A 947 -15.40 -60.49 30.04
N THR A 948 -15.85 -59.62 30.96
CA THR A 948 -15.40 -59.71 32.37
C THR A 948 -16.26 -58.93 33.38
N VAL A 949 -16.89 -59.69 34.29
CA VAL A 949 -17.59 -59.17 35.47
C VAL A 949 -16.61 -58.97 36.63
N GLY A 950 -16.66 -57.80 37.30
CA GLY A 950 -16.23 -57.68 38.69
C GLY A 950 -15.14 -56.66 39.01
N LYS A 951 -15.54 -55.39 39.24
CA LYS A 951 -15.26 -54.64 40.48
C LYS A 951 -15.92 -53.24 40.45
N SER A 952 -16.77 -53.00 41.43
CA SER A 952 -17.37 -51.70 41.75
C SER A 952 -16.34 -50.75 42.36
N TYR A 953 -16.50 -49.44 42.16
CA TYR A 953 -16.67 -48.46 43.26
C TYR A 953 -17.11 -47.12 42.67
N ALA A 954 -18.11 -46.49 43.29
CA ALA A 954 -18.54 -45.13 42.97
C ALA A 954 -18.04 -44.19 44.06
N MET A 955 -17.49 -43.03 43.69
CA MET A 955 -17.57 -41.83 44.50
C MET A 955 -17.55 -40.58 43.61
N SER A 956 -18.24 -39.56 44.09
CA SER A 956 -18.57 -38.33 43.36
C SER A 956 -17.76 -37.14 43.86
N HIS A 957 -18.02 -35.99 43.23
CA HIS A 957 -17.63 -34.63 43.60
C HIS A 957 -16.27 -34.16 43.05
N ASP A 958 -16.39 -33.20 42.14
CA ASP A 958 -15.94 -31.82 42.33
C ASP A 958 -14.57 -31.53 42.94
N ARG A 959 -13.90 -30.63 42.21
CA ARG A 959 -12.82 -29.71 42.62
C ARG A 959 -11.44 -30.35 42.72
N LEU A 960 -10.63 -30.22 41.67
CA LEU A 960 -9.99 -29.01 41.09
C LEU A 960 -8.71 -28.66 41.84
N LEU A 961 -7.63 -28.47 41.08
CA LEU A 961 -6.22 -28.50 41.51
C LEU A 961 -5.73 -29.93 41.83
N GLY A 962 -4.41 -30.15 41.77
CA GLY A 962 -3.76 -31.45 42.01
C GLY A 962 -3.59 -32.29 40.73
N THR A 963 -2.60 -32.02 39.88
CA THR A 963 -1.22 -32.59 39.90
C THR A 963 -1.14 -34.08 39.55
N SER A 964 -0.40 -34.38 38.46
CA SER A 964 0.51 -35.54 38.24
C SER A 964 0.01 -36.97 38.53
N SER A 965 0.34 -38.02 37.78
CA SER A 965 1.32 -38.29 36.70
C SER A 965 0.73 -39.46 35.85
N SER A 966 1.37 -40.19 34.92
CA SER A 966 2.77 -40.35 34.52
C SER A 966 2.84 -40.88 33.07
N GLU A 967 3.78 -40.36 32.29
CA GLU A 967 4.65 -41.05 31.34
C GLU A 967 4.16 -42.33 30.63
N GLN A 968 4.06 -42.25 29.30
CA GLN A 968 4.36 -43.39 28.44
C GLN A 968 5.89 -43.51 28.25
N TYR A 969 6.40 -44.72 28.44
CA TYR A 969 7.55 -45.31 27.73
C TYR A 969 8.91 -44.57 27.71
N SER A 970 9.78 -45.03 28.63
CA SER A 970 11.17 -45.47 28.36
C SER A 970 12.28 -44.45 27.97
N PRO A 971 13.55 -44.69 28.34
CA PRO A 971 14.08 -45.42 29.52
C PRO A 971 15.25 -44.67 30.24
N GLU A 972 15.85 -45.33 31.25
CA GLU A 972 17.22 -45.12 31.79
C GLU A 972 17.59 -43.90 32.69
N ILE A 973 17.83 -44.21 33.99
CA ILE A 973 19.00 -43.88 34.85
C ILE A 973 19.23 -42.42 35.39
N ASP A 974 18.99 -42.29 36.71
CA ASP A 974 19.70 -41.56 37.79
C ASP A 974 19.99 -40.02 37.86
N HIS A 975 19.43 -39.45 38.94
CA HIS A 975 20.00 -38.45 39.91
C HIS A 975 20.16 -36.91 39.63
N SER A 976 19.29 -36.12 40.31
CA SER A 976 19.55 -34.83 41.08
C SER A 976 20.08 -33.54 40.39
N SER A 977 19.89 -32.29 40.89
CA SER A 977 18.77 -31.54 41.53
C SER A 977 19.24 -30.11 41.91
N ASP A 978 18.52 -29.01 41.56
CA ASP A 978 18.27 -27.78 42.38
C ASP A 978 17.85 -26.48 41.62
N ASN A 979 16.76 -25.84 42.09
CA ASN A 979 16.54 -24.39 42.46
C ASN A 979 16.97 -23.23 41.50
N THR A 980 16.30 -22.05 41.36
CA THR A 980 15.13 -21.39 42.01
C THR A 980 14.62 -20.12 41.26
N SER A 981 13.30 -20.01 41.04
CA SER A 981 12.32 -18.88 41.26
C SER A 981 12.46 -17.39 40.76
N PRO A 982 11.32 -16.62 40.66
CA PRO A 982 11.15 -15.34 39.88
C PRO A 982 10.63 -14.11 40.73
N PRO A 983 9.55 -13.31 40.40
CA PRO A 983 9.38 -12.21 39.40
C PRO A 983 9.12 -10.72 39.92
N PRO A 984 7.92 -10.05 39.81
CA PRO A 984 7.57 -8.91 38.90
C PRO A 984 7.05 -7.59 39.58
N ILE A 985 6.27 -6.70 38.88
CA ILE A 985 4.97 -6.03 39.31
C ILE A 985 4.63 -4.65 38.66
N SER A 986 3.34 -4.42 38.28
CA SER A 986 2.44 -3.23 38.50
C SER A 986 1.34 -3.04 37.41
N TYR A 987 0.43 -2.03 37.47
CA TYR A 987 -0.86 -2.02 38.22
C TYR A 987 -1.90 -0.98 37.66
N THR A 988 -3.06 -0.77 38.35
CA THR A 988 -4.18 0.23 38.20
C THR A 988 -5.37 -0.13 37.27
N THR A 989 -6.68 0.11 37.56
CA THR A 989 -7.53 0.69 38.67
C THR A 989 -9.03 0.33 38.42
N THR A 990 -9.88 -0.33 39.24
CA THR A 990 -10.63 -0.05 40.53
C THR A 990 -12.18 0.13 40.42
N TYR A 991 -12.92 -0.21 41.51
CA TYR A 991 -14.39 -0.09 41.81
C TYR A 991 -15.36 -1.20 41.29
N GLY A 992 -16.32 -1.77 42.07
CA GLY A 992 -16.55 -1.76 43.54
C GLY A 992 -17.97 -2.21 44.01
N TYR A 993 -18.04 -3.08 45.04
CA TYR A 993 -19.16 -3.40 45.99
C TYR A 993 -20.43 -4.16 45.49
N THR A 994 -20.67 -5.44 45.88
CA THR A 994 -21.49 -5.99 47.02
C THR A 994 -23.02 -5.81 46.91
N ASP A 995 -23.93 -6.68 47.38
CA ASP A 995 -23.85 -8.04 47.96
C ASP A 995 -25.24 -8.72 47.89
N SER A 996 -25.31 -10.03 48.12
CA SER A 996 -26.55 -10.82 48.06
C SER A 996 -27.34 -10.84 49.38
N VAL A 997 -28.66 -10.59 49.33
CA VAL A 997 -29.62 -11.07 50.34
C VAL A 997 -30.90 -11.61 49.68
N ASN A 998 -31.01 -12.94 49.67
CA ASN A 998 -32.20 -13.80 49.85
C ASN A 998 -33.54 -13.60 49.09
N SER A 999 -34.25 -14.73 49.07
CA SER A 999 -35.70 -14.88 48.89
C SER A 999 -36.17 -14.75 47.42
N SER A 1000 -36.44 -15.89 46.78
CA SER A 1000 -37.78 -16.50 46.70
C SER A 1000 -38.75 -15.66 45.87
N THR A 1001 -39.33 -16.17 44.79
CA THR A 1001 -40.28 -17.28 44.86
C THR A 1001 -40.61 -17.83 43.46
N SER A 1002 -41.12 -19.07 43.42
CA SER A 1002 -42.06 -19.62 42.43
C SER A 1002 -42.10 -18.99 41.00
N HIS A 1003 -41.94 -19.78 39.94
CA HIS A 1003 -42.97 -20.79 39.66
C HIS A 1003 -42.55 -21.90 38.70
N LYS A 1004 -43.17 -23.05 38.90
CA LYS A 1004 -43.41 -24.15 37.95
C LYS A 1004 -42.14 -24.88 37.53
N ASN A 1005 -41.90 -26.04 38.15
CA ASN A 1005 -42.45 -27.34 37.71
C ASN A 1005 -41.70 -27.85 36.47
N ASN A 1006 -41.15 -29.05 36.44
CA ASN A 1006 -41.02 -30.08 37.46
C ASN A 1006 -39.60 -30.66 37.32
N GLY A 1007 -38.99 -31.18 38.39
CA GLY A 1007 -39.48 -32.44 38.93
C GLY A 1007 -39.19 -33.54 37.89
N THR A 1008 -38.04 -34.23 37.96
CA THR A 1008 -37.86 -35.41 38.81
C THR A 1008 -38.76 -36.59 38.45
N TYR A 1009 -38.21 -37.78 38.65
CA TYR A 1009 -38.90 -39.06 38.83
C TYR A 1009 -39.25 -39.92 37.61
N ARG A 1010 -39.26 -41.22 37.93
CA ARG A 1010 -39.19 -42.37 37.03
C ARG A 1010 -38.20 -43.49 37.45
N PRO A 1011 -37.76 -43.62 38.72
CA PRO A 1011 -36.52 -44.31 39.11
C PRO A 1011 -36.54 -45.81 38.83
N GLY A 1012 -35.38 -46.46 38.99
CA GLY A 1012 -35.16 -47.83 38.53
C GLY A 1012 -34.66 -48.76 39.60
N ILE A 1013 -33.88 -49.75 39.16
CA ILE A 1013 -33.36 -50.91 39.90
C ILE A 1013 -34.28 -52.12 39.75
N ASP A 1014 -33.74 -53.16 39.10
CA ASP A 1014 -33.58 -54.48 39.70
C ASP A 1014 -32.04 -54.65 39.84
N THR A 1015 -31.43 -54.79 41.02
CA THR A 1015 -31.44 -55.91 42.00
C THR A 1015 -30.74 -57.18 41.53
N ILE A 1016 -29.40 -57.10 41.44
CA ILE A 1016 -28.56 -57.81 42.41
C ILE A 1016 -27.88 -56.67 43.20
N ASP A 1017 -28.43 -56.28 44.36
CA ASP A 1017 -28.17 -56.89 45.67
C ASP A 1017 -26.67 -56.75 46.02
N LEU A 1018 -26.27 -55.84 46.91
CA LEU A 1018 -26.89 -55.53 48.20
C LEU A 1018 -27.06 -54.02 48.46
N TYR A 1019 -28.29 -53.62 48.84
CA TYR A 1019 -28.66 -52.42 49.61
C TYR A 1019 -27.96 -51.09 49.22
N SER A 1020 -28.56 -50.24 48.37
CA SER A 1020 -29.58 -49.29 48.86
C SER A 1020 -30.45 -48.63 47.76
N THR A 1021 -31.72 -49.03 47.73
CA THR A 1021 -32.93 -48.17 47.55
C THR A 1021 -33.03 -47.16 46.38
N GLN A 1022 -33.69 -47.60 45.29
CA GLN A 1022 -34.63 -46.84 44.40
C GLN A 1022 -34.15 -45.49 43.78
N ASN A 1023 -33.54 -45.46 42.57
CA ASN A 1023 -33.30 -44.15 41.89
C ASN A 1023 -33.22 -44.03 40.34
N THR A 1024 -32.87 -45.05 39.53
CA THR A 1024 -32.23 -44.83 38.21
C THR A 1024 -33.03 -44.76 36.88
N TRP A 1025 -34.11 -45.52 36.60
CA TRP A 1025 -34.79 -45.53 35.27
C TRP A 1025 -35.43 -44.17 34.86
N LYS A 1026 -35.32 -43.09 35.66
CA LYS A 1026 -35.86 -41.73 35.39
C LYS A 1026 -35.56 -41.26 33.96
N ASN A 1027 -34.54 -41.85 33.35
CA ASN A 1027 -33.97 -41.49 32.07
C ASN A 1027 -34.59 -42.20 30.86
N CYS A 1028 -35.21 -43.40 30.95
CA CYS A 1028 -35.82 -44.04 29.76
C CYS A 1028 -37.07 -43.26 29.25
N LYS A 1029 -37.61 -42.28 30.00
CA LYS A 1029 -38.75 -41.42 29.60
C LYS A 1029 -38.40 -40.04 29.00
N ARG A 1030 -37.12 -39.67 28.84
CA ARG A 1030 -36.73 -38.24 28.69
C ARG A 1030 -36.54 -37.71 27.27
N ASN A 1031 -36.83 -38.49 26.22
CA ASN A 1031 -36.65 -38.09 24.82
C ASN A 1031 -37.82 -37.26 24.22
N SER A 1032 -38.93 -37.03 24.92
CA SER A 1032 -40.10 -36.35 24.34
C SER A 1032 -39.86 -34.95 23.75
N PRO A 1033 -38.95 -34.08 24.27
CA PRO A 1033 -38.76 -32.76 23.67
C PRO A 1033 -38.01 -32.84 22.32
N LEU A 1034 -37.13 -33.82 22.15
CA LEU A 1034 -36.35 -34.00 20.92
C LEU A 1034 -37.19 -34.66 19.82
N VAL A 1035 -38.16 -35.50 20.19
CA VAL A 1035 -39.16 -36.08 19.27
C VAL A 1035 -40.27 -35.07 18.91
N SER A 1036 -40.32 -33.89 19.55
CA SER A 1036 -41.17 -32.77 19.11
C SER A 1036 -40.38 -31.64 18.44
N LEU A 1037 -39.07 -31.83 18.23
CA LEU A 1037 -38.17 -30.87 17.59
C LEU A 1037 -37.58 -31.42 16.26
N VAL A 1038 -37.67 -32.74 16.08
CA VAL A 1038 -37.54 -33.49 14.83
C VAL A 1038 -38.95 -33.69 14.26
#